data_AF-A0A5B9P616-F1
#
_entry.id   AF-A0A5B9P616-F1
#
_cell.length_a   1.000
_cell.length_b   1.000
_cell.length_c   1.000
_cell.angle_alpha   90.00
_cell.angle_beta   90.00
_cell.angle_gamma   90.00
#
_symmetry.space_group_name_H-M   'P 1'
#
loop_
_entity.id
_entity.type
_entity.pdbx_description
1 polymer ?
#
loop_
_entity_poly.entity_id
_entity_poly.type
_entity_poly.pdbx_seq_one_letter_code
_entity_poly.pdbx_strand_id
1 'polypeptide(L)'
;MAAEKFEIVCPACVSYSVFVGMPGKLFRRQAWVTQTHFTPQSILCIKWDYKMKVHNWLNTRSAKFAVASGVAAIVFAVFGTSASAQTWNNAGGDQLWFNGSNWVGGAAPTGATDDAIVGAPSPVTLDGNVDLNSLTVAADGVVDTNFSINLDFGGTAATTLNNAGTINMSNNSDLQFQNNVFNSGNININATTANTDIEIDTLGATLDGGGTITLSGSNAGINGLDDSTLTVVDQTIQGEGNIGHNSIGLVNQANGLIDANVSGQILELDANASGLVNSGTLQASNSGVLRILGSAVDNSGGQVIAQDGSEVRLHSSSFVGGTLESAGSGQLTIDVSTNVGLEDLTVNGSLVAENNSDTEITGTITNTGSILVAATTANTDIEVQAGGATLTGGGSVTLSGTNAGINGTGTLTVGDHTIEGQGSIGHNVIGLVNSSAGLIDANVASQTLNIDTNVDGVVNDGVMQASNEGRLRFSGSTVYNVGGLIEAKEDSVVAFSYSTITGGVLNSVGTGEMEVEVSSDVRFESLTNNGTIVSLNNSDTELLGTIVNTGMMESRATTADTDYEIKTGDVTLTGGGVVKLSGNNAGINGDTGSVLTIGDQTIEGEGSIGHNVIGLVNSASGLVDANVSGGVLNIDSDQVNDFLNEGTLRASDGGILRISGTDMANSNVIESLDGSRVEINNSSITGGTLRSVGTGTVDILTSTNSLLENVTIEGNMRSFNNSDTEILGTITNTGTMEVLATTAPTSIEVQTGDATLTGGGTVTLSGSNARMDGLSGTVLTIGDQTVEGQGSIGVNTMGVINSAAGLVDANVSGQTLNIDADSTNAFTNNGMLQASNGGTLRFTSTELTNNSIVEAGDGSKVELTGSDVVGGTLRSIGSGTIDVLTSSNVRLENLTTEGRFRSFNNSDTEVAGTINNTGTMEVLATTAATDIEVQTGGATFTGGGTVRLSGTNARINGATGATLDIASQIVIGEGNVGSNVLDIVNAMGGTIEADAGVLTIDPVGTSVNVFSNDGTLRASGGGKLDSVHSLVNNGTIDTDAGSEVEALSLVSNAGSLLTGNGFIDVENGSIVVNGVVAPGSSAGNLTLMDDTIFGSTAVLETELESNSLFDLLSVQGELLLDGALAVDLLVGFNPLMTDTFAIATATDGIMGEFANVADGGMLLTTGGEGSFMVSYTSSSVVLSNFSPSAVPEPSAALCLVGLGLGVVVRRRRKA
;
A
#
# COMPACT_ATOMS: atom_id res chain seq x y z
N MET A 1 32.51 11.43 27.29
CA MET A 1 33.89 10.90 27.43
C MET A 1 34.40 11.14 28.85
N ALA A 2 34.35 10.10 29.68
CA ALA A 2 35.18 9.92 30.88
C ALA A 2 35.35 8.39 30.99
N ALA A 3 36.49 7.90 31.48
CA ALA A 3 36.82 6.48 31.40
C ALA A 3 37.31 5.95 32.75
N GLU A 4 36.86 4.74 33.10
CA GLU A 4 37.56 3.90 34.06
C GLU A 4 37.53 2.45 33.57
N LYS A 5 38.66 1.75 33.74
CA LYS A 5 38.87 0.37 33.27
C LYS A 5 38.66 -0.61 34.42
N PHE A 6 38.28 -1.85 34.11
CA PHE A 6 39.02 -3.00 34.63
C PHE A 6 39.24 -4.05 33.54
N GLU A 7 40.37 -4.77 33.63
CA GLU A 7 40.97 -5.49 32.49
C GLU A 7 41.80 -6.69 33.00
N ILE A 8 41.35 -7.92 32.73
CA ILE A 8 42.11 -9.18 32.90
C ILE A 8 41.72 -10.10 31.72
N VAL A 9 42.37 -9.99 30.56
CA VAL A 9 43.63 -10.67 30.16
C VAL A 9 43.40 -12.09 29.60
N CYS A 10 43.41 -12.18 28.26
CA CYS A 10 43.70 -13.38 27.44
C CYS A 10 45.24 -13.60 27.36
N PRO A 11 45.83 -14.72 26.84
CA PRO A 11 45.59 -15.26 25.47
C PRO A 11 45.76 -16.82 25.39
N ALA A 12 45.93 -17.55 24.27
CA ALA A 12 46.16 -17.25 22.84
C ALA A 12 45.83 -18.45 21.91
N CYS A 13 45.75 -18.19 20.58
CA CYS A 13 46.09 -19.13 19.47
C CYS A 13 45.14 -20.34 19.17
N VAL A 14 44.86 -20.76 17.92
CA VAL A 14 45.27 -20.30 16.55
C VAL A 14 44.06 -20.39 15.60
N SER A 15 43.94 -19.49 14.61
CA SER A 15 42.97 -19.54 13.51
C SER A 15 43.38 -20.50 12.38
N TYR A 16 42.42 -21.01 11.59
CA TYR A 16 42.49 -20.99 10.11
C TYR A 16 41.15 -21.35 9.46
N SER A 17 40.69 -20.53 8.52
CA SER A 17 39.50 -20.79 7.70
C SER A 17 39.90 -21.18 6.28
N VAL A 18 39.25 -22.19 5.69
CA VAL A 18 39.36 -22.48 4.25
C VAL A 18 37.98 -22.83 3.69
N PHE A 19 37.41 -21.90 2.93
CA PHE A 19 36.25 -22.14 2.06
C PHE A 19 36.75 -22.60 0.68
N VAL A 20 36.17 -23.66 0.12
CA VAL A 20 36.26 -24.00 -1.31
C VAL A 20 34.89 -24.50 -1.77
N GLY A 21 34.44 -24.05 -2.95
CA GLY A 21 33.06 -24.18 -3.39
C GLY A 21 32.64 -25.49 -4.07
N MET A 22 31.34 -25.53 -4.34
CA MET A 22 30.58 -26.38 -5.30
C MET A 22 31.30 -26.56 -6.67
N PRO A 23 30.97 -27.58 -7.51
CA PRO A 23 29.59 -28.07 -7.76
C PRO A 23 29.36 -29.56 -8.10
N GLY A 24 28.08 -29.96 -8.18
CA GLY A 24 27.63 -31.24 -8.76
C GLY A 24 26.10 -31.35 -8.85
N LYS A 25 25.53 -31.36 -10.06
CA LYS A 25 24.07 -31.29 -10.31
C LYS A 25 23.56 -32.51 -11.11
N LEU A 26 22.27 -32.84 -10.93
CA LEU A 26 21.35 -33.58 -11.83
C LEU A 26 21.28 -35.14 -11.88
N PHE A 27 20.03 -35.62 -11.68
CA PHE A 27 19.34 -36.84 -12.19
C PHE A 27 19.82 -38.28 -11.86
N ARG A 28 18.90 -39.07 -11.25
CA ARG A 28 17.88 -39.86 -12.00
C ARG A 28 16.70 -40.37 -11.13
N ARG A 29 15.61 -40.70 -11.84
CA ARG A 29 14.30 -41.29 -11.44
C ARG A 29 14.42 -42.47 -10.43
N GLN A 30 13.41 -42.88 -9.65
CA GLN A 30 12.08 -43.37 -10.13
C GLN A 30 11.05 -43.69 -9.00
N ALA A 31 9.75 -43.56 -9.31
CA ALA A 31 8.55 -44.25 -8.72
C ALA A 31 8.21 -44.22 -7.20
N TRP A 32 7.30 -43.30 -6.82
CA TRP A 32 5.92 -43.54 -6.31
C TRP A 32 5.60 -44.58 -5.19
N VAL A 33 4.83 -44.08 -4.20
CA VAL A 33 3.77 -44.73 -3.36
C VAL A 33 4.13 -45.34 -1.98
N THR A 34 3.40 -44.80 -0.99
CA THR A 34 3.13 -45.16 0.43
C THR A 34 3.50 -46.56 0.98
N GLN A 35 3.93 -46.64 2.26
CA GLN A 35 3.06 -47.04 3.41
C GLN A 35 3.73 -46.72 4.77
N THR A 36 2.98 -46.82 5.88
CA THR A 36 3.39 -46.53 7.26
C THR A 36 3.85 -47.79 8.05
N HIS A 37 4.43 -47.55 9.25
CA HIS A 37 4.62 -48.43 10.43
C HIS A 37 6.06 -48.85 10.84
N PHE A 38 6.40 -48.46 12.08
CA PHE A 38 7.14 -49.20 13.13
C PHE A 38 8.36 -50.09 12.77
N THR A 39 9.54 -49.71 13.28
CA THR A 39 10.07 -50.22 14.57
C THR A 39 11.40 -49.52 14.96
N PRO A 40 11.77 -49.44 16.25
CA PRO A 40 13.03 -48.84 16.70
C PRO A 40 14.21 -49.83 16.71
N GLN A 41 15.43 -49.32 16.56
CA GLN A 41 16.64 -49.97 17.07
C GLN A 41 17.49 -48.96 17.85
N SER A 42 17.83 -49.33 19.08
CA SER A 42 18.67 -48.55 19.98
C SER A 42 20.15 -48.87 19.77
N ILE A 43 20.99 -47.82 19.79
CA ILE A 43 22.43 -47.97 20.03
C ILE A 43 22.81 -47.11 21.25
N LEU A 44 23.53 -47.75 22.17
CA LEU A 44 23.88 -47.27 23.50
C LEU A 44 25.23 -46.53 23.48
N CYS A 45 25.39 -45.44 24.22
CA CYS A 45 26.70 -44.96 24.65
C CYS A 45 26.66 -44.37 26.09
N ILE A 46 27.73 -44.60 26.86
CA ILE A 46 27.81 -44.46 28.33
C ILE A 46 29.23 -43.99 28.72
N LYS A 47 29.47 -43.14 29.74
CA LYS A 47 28.57 -42.41 30.65
C LYS A 47 28.77 -40.87 30.44
N TRP A 48 28.83 -39.92 31.38
CA TRP A 48 29.05 -39.88 32.83
C TRP A 48 28.34 -38.67 33.46
N ASP A 49 27.66 -38.88 34.61
CA ASP A 49 27.88 -38.03 35.78
C ASP A 49 27.63 -38.81 37.11
N TYR A 50 27.91 -38.17 38.24
CA TYR A 50 28.14 -38.75 39.56
C TYR A 50 27.21 -38.17 40.63
N LYS A 51 26.42 -39.03 41.30
CA LYS A 51 25.99 -38.83 42.70
C LYS A 51 25.63 -40.18 43.33
N MET A 52 25.69 -40.23 44.66
CA MET A 52 25.69 -41.47 45.44
C MET A 52 24.27 -41.86 45.87
N LYS A 53 23.90 -43.13 45.73
CA LYS A 53 22.83 -43.76 46.54
C LYS A 53 23.36 -45.05 47.17
N VAL A 54 23.03 -45.25 48.43
CA VAL A 54 23.32 -46.48 49.19
C VAL A 54 22.46 -47.59 48.61
N HIS A 55 23.06 -48.73 48.26
CA HIS A 55 22.30 -49.91 47.85
C HIS A 55 21.82 -50.67 49.09
N ASN A 56 20.52 -50.59 49.36
CA ASN A 56 19.82 -51.68 50.02
C ASN A 56 19.36 -52.69 48.94
N TRP A 57 19.40 -53.99 49.20
CA TRP A 57 19.28 -55.00 48.14
C TRP A 57 18.36 -56.14 48.57
N LEU A 58 17.11 -56.14 48.09
CA LEU A 58 16.27 -57.33 47.92
C LEU A 58 14.92 -56.99 47.27
N ASN A 59 14.75 -57.39 45.99
CA ASN A 59 13.58 -58.16 45.56
C ASN A 59 13.66 -58.52 44.07
N THR A 60 13.62 -59.81 43.73
CA THR A 60 13.01 -60.27 42.48
C THR A 60 12.42 -61.69 42.62
N ARG A 61 11.29 -61.90 41.93
CA ARG A 61 10.68 -63.18 41.54
C ARG A 61 9.86 -63.92 42.60
N SER A 62 8.63 -63.45 42.74
CA SER A 62 7.47 -64.31 43.00
C SER A 62 7.34 -65.41 41.94
N ALA A 63 6.85 -66.58 42.36
CA ALA A 63 6.47 -67.69 41.49
C ALA A 63 5.11 -68.22 41.93
N LYS A 64 4.07 -68.03 41.11
CA LYS A 64 2.71 -68.50 41.43
C LYS A 64 2.65 -70.03 41.43
N PHE A 65 2.22 -70.62 42.54
CA PHE A 65 1.75 -72.00 42.61
C PHE A 65 0.47 -72.07 43.46
N ALA A 66 -0.64 -72.44 42.83
CA ALA A 66 -1.92 -72.63 43.49
C ALA A 66 -2.39 -74.07 43.29
N VAL A 67 -2.29 -74.91 44.32
CA VAL A 67 -2.92 -76.25 44.37
C VAL A 67 -3.29 -76.60 45.82
N ALA A 68 -4.58 -76.89 46.02
CA ALA A 68 -5.21 -77.70 47.06
C ALA A 68 -5.01 -77.36 48.56
N SER A 69 -6.15 -77.29 49.23
CA SER A 69 -6.32 -77.49 50.66
C SER A 69 -5.95 -78.91 51.11
N GLY A 70 -5.30 -79.04 52.27
CA GLY A 70 -5.20 -80.30 53.01
C GLY A 70 -3.95 -80.48 53.86
N VAL A 71 -4.14 -80.69 55.18
CA VAL A 71 -3.17 -81.08 56.24
C VAL A 71 -1.97 -80.11 56.46
N ALA A 72 -1.43 -79.94 57.66
CA ALA A 72 -1.73 -80.53 58.98
C ALA A 72 -1.47 -79.51 60.10
N ALA A 73 -2.08 -79.72 61.28
CA ALA A 73 -1.69 -79.00 62.48
C ALA A 73 -0.28 -79.42 62.95
N ILE A 74 0.64 -78.47 63.02
CA ILE A 74 1.91 -78.60 63.76
C ILE A 74 2.04 -77.36 64.66
N VAL A 75 1.49 -77.48 65.86
CA VAL A 75 1.77 -76.57 66.99
C VAL A 75 3.08 -77.01 67.65
N PHE A 76 3.76 -76.09 68.35
CA PHE A 76 5.06 -76.25 69.03
C PHE A 76 6.29 -76.24 68.09
N ALA A 77 7.45 -75.65 68.45
CA ALA A 77 7.87 -75.14 69.77
C ALA A 77 8.89 -73.98 69.68
N VAL A 78 8.65 -72.88 70.42
CA VAL A 78 9.70 -72.17 71.20
C VAL A 78 9.06 -71.65 72.51
N PHE A 79 8.79 -72.55 73.47
CA PHE A 79 8.44 -72.13 74.82
C PHE A 79 9.68 -72.08 75.70
N GLY A 80 9.99 -70.89 76.22
CA GLY A 80 10.72 -70.77 77.49
C GLY A 80 9.87 -71.36 78.63
N THR A 81 10.48 -71.66 79.78
CA THR A 81 9.78 -72.32 80.89
C THR A 81 8.86 -71.35 81.66
N SER A 82 7.63 -71.14 81.19
CA SER A 82 6.52 -70.53 81.93
C SER A 82 5.68 -71.61 82.66
N ALA A 83 4.55 -71.20 83.27
CA ALA A 83 3.64 -72.08 84.00
C ALA A 83 2.77 -72.94 83.06
N SER A 84 2.06 -73.92 83.61
CA SER A 84 1.07 -74.70 82.85
C SER A 84 -0.22 -73.90 82.66
N ALA A 85 -0.48 -73.49 81.42
CA ALA A 85 -1.64 -72.68 81.06
C ALA A 85 -2.97 -73.24 81.59
N GLN A 86 -3.78 -72.38 82.22
CA GLN A 86 -5.11 -72.73 82.69
C GLN A 86 -6.05 -72.85 81.48
N THR A 87 -6.73 -73.99 81.37
CA THR A 87 -7.72 -74.22 80.30
C THR A 87 -9.13 -74.07 80.87
N TRP A 88 -9.98 -73.31 80.19
CA TRP A 88 -11.39 -73.18 80.53
C TRP A 88 -12.15 -74.49 80.27
N ASN A 89 -13.04 -74.87 81.19
CA ASN A 89 -13.86 -76.07 81.10
C ASN A 89 -15.33 -75.89 81.54
N ASN A 90 -15.71 -74.71 82.05
CA ASN A 90 -17.05 -74.37 82.55
C ASN A 90 -17.64 -75.39 83.57
N ALA A 91 -16.81 -76.04 84.38
CA ALA A 91 -17.25 -77.06 85.33
C ALA A 91 -17.99 -76.50 86.58
N GLY A 92 -17.91 -75.18 86.82
CA GLY A 92 -18.78 -74.46 87.77
C GLY A 92 -20.14 -74.10 87.17
N GLY A 93 -20.21 -73.84 85.86
CA GLY A 93 -21.45 -73.74 85.08
C GLY A 93 -22.09 -72.35 85.01
N ASP A 94 -21.38 -71.30 85.42
CA ASP A 94 -21.88 -69.91 85.53
C ASP A 94 -21.22 -68.91 84.57
N GLN A 95 -20.32 -69.36 83.68
CA GLN A 95 -19.63 -68.54 82.66
C GLN A 95 -18.71 -67.41 83.16
N LEU A 96 -18.65 -67.14 84.46
CA LEU A 96 -17.81 -66.09 85.05
C LEU A 96 -16.32 -66.49 85.07
N TRP A 97 -15.45 -65.57 84.61
CA TRP A 97 -14.01 -65.75 84.55
C TRP A 97 -13.40 -66.01 85.94
N PHE A 98 -13.82 -65.24 86.95
CA PHE A 98 -13.25 -65.30 88.30
C PHE A 98 -13.69 -66.53 89.12
N ASN A 99 -14.67 -67.30 88.65
CA ASN A 99 -14.99 -68.59 89.28
C ASN A 99 -13.94 -69.64 88.88
N GLY A 100 -12.92 -69.81 89.73
CA GLY A 100 -11.86 -70.82 89.56
C GLY A 100 -12.33 -72.27 89.36
N SER A 101 -13.60 -72.58 89.67
CA SER A 101 -14.21 -73.88 89.38
C SER A 101 -14.38 -74.15 87.88
N ASN A 102 -14.38 -73.11 87.04
CA ASN A 102 -14.48 -73.19 85.58
C ASN A 102 -13.13 -73.45 84.88
N TRP A 103 -12.04 -73.59 85.62
CA TRP A 103 -10.68 -73.72 85.10
C TRP A 103 -10.01 -75.06 85.48
N VAL A 104 -9.20 -75.62 84.57
CA VAL A 104 -8.41 -76.84 84.79
C VAL A 104 -7.24 -76.56 85.74
N GLY A 105 -7.57 -76.48 87.02
CA GLY A 105 -6.64 -76.20 88.12
C GLY A 105 -7.35 -75.77 89.41
N GLY A 106 -8.58 -75.24 89.31
CA GLY A 106 -9.36 -74.77 90.46
C GLY A 106 -9.10 -73.30 90.85
N ALA A 107 -8.32 -72.58 90.06
CA ALA A 107 -8.04 -71.15 90.19
C ALA A 107 -8.24 -70.47 88.83
N ALA A 108 -8.73 -69.22 88.84
CA ALA A 108 -8.80 -68.40 87.64
C ALA A 108 -7.42 -67.79 87.35
N PRO A 109 -6.98 -67.70 86.08
CA PRO A 109 -5.79 -66.94 85.68
C PRO A 109 -6.10 -65.45 85.71
N THR A 110 -5.37 -64.65 86.48
CA THR A 110 -5.70 -63.22 86.73
C THR A 110 -4.49 -62.31 87.02
N GLY A 111 -3.24 -62.75 86.79
CA GLY A 111 -2.08 -61.86 86.83
C GLY A 111 -1.04 -62.14 85.75
N ALA A 112 -0.15 -61.17 85.49
CA ALA A 112 0.92 -61.11 84.47
C ALA A 112 1.85 -62.33 84.28
N THR A 113 1.69 -63.42 85.04
CA THR A 113 2.42 -64.69 84.87
C THR A 113 1.53 -65.85 84.39
N ASP A 114 0.23 -65.64 84.29
CA ASP A 114 -0.75 -66.68 84.00
C ASP A 114 -1.01 -66.78 82.49
N ASP A 115 -0.92 -68.00 81.96
CA ASP A 115 -1.30 -68.33 80.59
C ASP A 115 -2.73 -68.91 80.58
N ALA A 116 -3.62 -68.40 79.73
CA ALA A 116 -5.05 -68.76 79.68
C ALA A 116 -5.47 -69.33 78.31
N ILE A 117 -6.31 -70.38 78.31
CA ILE A 117 -6.84 -71.01 77.09
C ILE A 117 -8.38 -71.13 77.18
N VAL A 118 -9.09 -70.47 76.28
CA VAL A 118 -10.56 -70.52 76.15
C VAL A 118 -10.96 -71.36 74.93
N GLY A 119 -12.00 -72.18 75.06
CA GLY A 119 -12.46 -73.07 73.99
C GLY A 119 -13.87 -73.62 74.19
N ALA A 120 -14.28 -74.49 73.27
CA ALA A 120 -15.66 -74.94 73.16
C ALA A 120 -16.16 -75.80 74.35
N PRO A 121 -17.42 -75.67 74.79
CA PRO A 121 -18.45 -74.73 74.34
C PRO A 121 -18.69 -73.63 75.39
N SER A 122 -18.23 -72.39 75.14
CA SER A 122 -18.46 -71.29 76.07
C SER A 122 -18.37 -69.90 75.40
N PRO A 123 -19.31 -69.00 75.69
CA PRO A 123 -19.00 -67.66 76.17
C PRO A 123 -18.33 -67.74 77.56
N VAL A 124 -17.34 -66.90 77.79
CA VAL A 124 -16.70 -66.66 79.08
C VAL A 124 -16.78 -65.17 79.35
N THR A 125 -17.38 -64.77 80.47
CA THR A 125 -17.55 -63.35 80.79
C THR A 125 -16.55 -62.90 81.84
N LEU A 126 -15.72 -61.90 81.53
CA LEU A 126 -14.84 -61.24 82.50
C LEU A 126 -15.69 -60.37 83.44
N ASP A 127 -15.70 -60.75 84.71
CA ASP A 127 -16.42 -60.08 85.81
C ASP A 127 -15.52 -59.25 86.75
N GLY A 128 -14.26 -59.05 86.34
CA GLY A 128 -13.24 -58.20 86.97
C GLY A 128 -12.09 -57.96 85.97
N ASN A 129 -11.26 -56.94 86.19
CA ASN A 129 -10.09 -56.68 85.34
C ASN A 129 -9.11 -57.86 85.39
N VAL A 130 -8.58 -58.24 84.23
CA VAL A 130 -7.70 -59.41 84.05
C VAL A 130 -6.38 -58.94 83.45
N ASP A 131 -5.28 -59.36 84.06
CA ASP A 131 -3.90 -59.16 83.59
C ASP A 131 -3.29 -60.55 83.34
N LEU A 132 -2.64 -60.80 82.20
CA LEU A 132 -2.15 -62.13 81.79
C LEU A 132 -0.72 -62.12 81.23
N ASN A 133 -0.09 -63.28 81.22
CA ASN A 133 1.10 -63.51 80.38
C ASN A 133 0.69 -63.84 78.93
N SER A 134 -0.35 -64.66 78.73
CA SER A 134 -0.93 -64.89 77.40
C SER A 134 -2.39 -65.37 77.44
N LEU A 135 -3.13 -65.09 76.37
CA LEU A 135 -4.47 -65.61 76.10
C LEU A 135 -4.52 -66.32 74.74
N THR A 136 -5.04 -67.56 74.73
CA THR A 136 -5.42 -68.28 73.51
C THR A 136 -6.93 -68.53 73.48
N VAL A 137 -7.61 -68.10 72.42
CA VAL A 137 -9.05 -68.35 72.20
C VAL A 137 -9.22 -69.23 70.97
N ALA A 138 -9.77 -70.45 71.13
CA ALA A 138 -10.02 -71.36 70.03
C ALA A 138 -11.22 -70.93 69.16
N ALA A 139 -11.38 -71.52 67.96
CA ALA A 139 -12.34 -71.10 66.94
C ALA A 139 -13.82 -71.00 67.38
N ASP A 140 -14.28 -71.86 68.30
CA ASP A 140 -15.64 -71.81 68.87
C ASP A 140 -15.68 -71.19 70.28
N GLY A 141 -14.59 -70.54 70.72
CA GLY A 141 -14.50 -69.85 72.00
C GLY A 141 -14.97 -68.40 71.89
N VAL A 142 -15.74 -67.94 72.87
CA VAL A 142 -16.17 -66.54 72.98
C VAL A 142 -15.72 -65.98 74.33
N VAL A 143 -15.16 -64.77 74.32
CA VAL A 143 -14.72 -64.04 75.51
C VAL A 143 -15.42 -62.68 75.51
N ASP A 144 -16.27 -62.43 76.49
CA ASP A 144 -17.04 -61.19 76.65
C ASP A 144 -16.50 -60.41 77.87
N THR A 145 -16.39 -59.09 77.82
CA THR A 145 -16.23 -58.28 79.04
C THR A 145 -17.56 -57.76 79.56
N ASN A 146 -17.70 -57.59 80.88
CA ASN A 146 -18.71 -56.71 81.44
C ASN A 146 -18.34 -55.24 81.23
N PHE A 147 -19.28 -54.33 81.48
CA PHE A 147 -19.05 -52.89 81.51
C PHE A 147 -17.93 -52.50 82.49
N SER A 148 -16.99 -51.63 82.08
CA SER A 148 -15.84 -51.17 82.87
C SER A 148 -14.85 -52.26 83.31
N ILE A 149 -14.48 -53.18 82.41
CA ILE A 149 -13.55 -54.29 82.70
C ILE A 149 -12.41 -54.35 81.67
N ASN A 150 -11.16 -54.23 82.13
CA ASN A 150 -9.98 -54.26 81.24
C ASN A 150 -9.40 -55.68 81.09
N LEU A 151 -8.77 -55.94 79.94
CA LEU A 151 -8.00 -57.14 79.63
C LEU A 151 -6.58 -56.74 79.20
N ASP A 152 -5.65 -56.86 80.14
CA ASP A 152 -4.27 -56.38 80.07
C ASP A 152 -3.28 -57.55 79.95
N PHE A 153 -2.03 -57.27 79.54
CA PHE A 153 -1.01 -58.32 79.37
C PHE A 153 0.36 -57.91 79.95
N GLY A 154 0.54 -57.86 81.26
CA GLY A 154 1.80 -57.45 81.92
C GLY A 154 3.00 -58.40 81.77
N GLY A 155 2.88 -59.48 80.98
CA GLY A 155 3.93 -60.47 80.76
C GLY A 155 5.11 -59.96 79.92
N THR A 156 6.33 -60.39 80.27
CA THR A 156 7.58 -60.07 79.53
C THR A 156 7.95 -61.13 78.49
N ALA A 157 6.96 -61.93 78.05
CA ALA A 157 7.14 -63.06 77.13
C ALA A 157 6.62 -62.75 75.72
N ALA A 158 7.23 -63.37 74.70
CA ALA A 158 7.08 -62.97 73.29
C ALA A 158 5.78 -63.42 72.56
N THR A 159 4.71 -63.75 73.30
CA THR A 159 3.40 -64.11 72.76
C THR A 159 2.31 -63.80 73.78
N THR A 160 1.36 -62.92 73.43
CA THR A 160 0.41 -62.33 74.39
C THR A 160 -1.05 -62.60 74.03
N LEU A 161 -1.45 -62.48 72.75
CA LEU A 161 -2.79 -62.84 72.30
C LEU A 161 -2.78 -63.71 71.03
N ASN A 162 -3.53 -64.81 71.08
CA ASN A 162 -3.80 -65.72 69.96
C ASN A 162 -5.31 -66.02 69.88
N ASN A 163 -6.04 -65.27 69.06
CA ASN A 163 -7.48 -65.43 68.87
C ASN A 163 -7.80 -66.14 67.55
N ALA A 164 -8.63 -67.18 67.61
CA ALA A 164 -9.32 -67.76 66.46
C ALA A 164 -10.85 -67.71 66.60
N GLY A 165 -11.36 -67.34 67.79
CA GLY A 165 -12.78 -67.28 68.12
C GLY A 165 -13.32 -65.86 68.09
N THR A 166 -14.03 -65.44 69.14
CA THR A 166 -14.55 -64.07 69.26
C THR A 166 -14.20 -63.46 70.61
N ILE A 167 -13.72 -62.22 70.60
CA ILE A 167 -13.57 -61.37 71.79
C ILE A 167 -14.55 -60.19 71.65
N ASN A 168 -15.35 -59.90 72.67
CA ASN A 168 -16.31 -58.80 72.71
C ASN A 168 -16.00 -57.89 73.90
N MET A 169 -15.42 -56.71 73.63
CA MET A 169 -15.25 -55.67 74.64
C MET A 169 -16.53 -54.86 74.77
N SER A 170 -17.13 -54.82 75.96
CA SER A 170 -18.30 -53.99 76.29
C SER A 170 -17.92 -52.54 76.58
N ASN A 171 -18.86 -51.61 76.45
CA ASN A 171 -18.65 -50.18 76.74
C ASN A 171 -17.84 -49.90 78.02
N ASN A 172 -16.87 -48.98 77.96
CA ASN A 172 -15.94 -48.60 79.03
C ASN A 172 -14.87 -49.68 79.34
N SER A 173 -14.63 -50.64 78.44
CA SER A 173 -13.60 -51.67 78.62
C SER A 173 -12.40 -51.41 77.71
N ASP A 174 -11.20 -51.61 78.24
CA ASP A 174 -9.95 -51.46 77.48
C ASP A 174 -9.32 -52.84 77.20
N LEU A 175 -8.71 -53.02 76.03
CA LEU A 175 -8.02 -54.25 75.61
C LEU A 175 -6.58 -53.93 75.26
N GLN A 176 -5.63 -54.29 76.12
CA GLN A 176 -4.22 -53.97 75.87
C GLN A 176 -3.64 -54.88 74.79
N PHE A 177 -2.91 -54.32 73.82
CA PHE A 177 -2.08 -55.07 72.87
C PHE A 177 -0.60 -54.72 73.04
N GLN A 178 0.25 -55.75 72.99
CA GLN A 178 1.70 -55.59 72.97
C GLN A 178 2.39 -56.73 72.21
N ASN A 179 3.54 -56.44 71.59
CA ASN A 179 4.36 -57.36 70.79
C ASN A 179 3.60 -57.93 69.57
N ASN A 180 3.25 -59.22 69.59
CA ASN A 180 2.58 -59.91 68.47
C ASN A 180 1.20 -60.43 68.91
N VAL A 181 0.17 -60.02 68.18
CA VAL A 181 -1.21 -60.45 68.31
C VAL A 181 -1.59 -61.27 67.08
N PHE A 182 -1.81 -62.57 67.25
CA PHE A 182 -2.30 -63.42 66.16
C PHE A 182 -3.83 -63.51 66.24
N ASN A 183 -4.53 -62.87 65.32
CA ASN A 183 -5.99 -62.89 65.23
C ASN A 183 -6.42 -63.50 63.90
N SER A 184 -7.06 -64.67 63.97
CA SER A 184 -7.74 -65.36 62.86
C SER A 184 -9.25 -65.47 63.10
N GLY A 185 -9.74 -64.78 64.14
CA GLY A 185 -11.14 -64.69 64.52
C GLY A 185 -11.64 -63.24 64.52
N ASN A 186 -12.58 -62.93 65.42
CA ASN A 186 -13.18 -61.61 65.57
C ASN A 186 -12.77 -60.95 66.90
N ILE A 187 -12.53 -59.64 66.89
CA ILE A 187 -12.42 -58.80 68.08
C ILE A 187 -13.38 -57.62 67.89
N ASN A 188 -14.40 -57.50 68.73
CA ASN A 188 -15.45 -56.49 68.61
C ASN A 188 -15.36 -55.49 69.77
N ILE A 189 -15.26 -54.21 69.43
CA ILE A 189 -15.05 -53.10 70.37
C ILE A 189 -16.33 -52.27 70.41
N ASN A 190 -17.16 -52.48 71.44
CA ASN A 190 -18.56 -52.05 71.48
C ASN A 190 -18.74 -50.83 72.39
N ALA A 191 -18.34 -49.65 71.89
CA ALA A 191 -18.51 -48.38 72.59
C ALA A 191 -19.96 -47.86 72.48
N THR A 192 -20.38 -47.06 73.46
CA THR A 192 -21.64 -46.30 73.39
C THR A 192 -21.45 -44.87 73.90
N THR A 193 -21.58 -44.62 75.20
CA THR A 193 -21.45 -43.28 75.82
C THR A 193 -20.10 -43.02 76.48
N ALA A 194 -19.19 -43.99 76.47
CA ALA A 194 -17.81 -43.87 76.95
C ALA A 194 -16.87 -44.58 75.98
N ASN A 195 -15.58 -44.22 76.04
CA ASN A 195 -14.49 -44.89 75.34
C ASN A 195 -14.52 -46.41 75.55
N THR A 196 -14.02 -47.15 74.58
CA THR A 196 -13.84 -48.61 74.64
C THR A 196 -12.75 -48.89 73.64
N ASP A 197 -11.53 -49.06 74.14
CA ASP A 197 -10.34 -48.82 73.34
C ASP A 197 -9.44 -50.06 73.33
N ILE A 198 -8.74 -50.27 72.21
CA ILE A 198 -7.56 -51.14 72.19
C ILE A 198 -6.36 -50.25 72.52
N GLU A 199 -5.71 -50.47 73.66
CA GLU A 199 -4.55 -49.70 74.11
C GLU A 199 -3.25 -50.38 73.67
N ILE A 200 -2.45 -49.71 72.84
CA ILE A 200 -1.12 -50.17 72.43
C ILE A 200 -0.08 -49.76 73.48
N ASP A 201 0.60 -50.74 74.08
CA ASP A 201 1.69 -50.49 75.02
C ASP A 201 2.94 -49.91 74.33
N THR A 202 3.85 -49.36 75.14
CA THR A 202 5.21 -48.88 74.79
C THR A 202 6.04 -49.83 73.90
N LEU A 203 5.78 -51.14 73.88
CA LEU A 203 6.45 -52.08 72.98
C LEU A 203 5.88 -52.11 71.54
N GLY A 204 4.77 -51.43 71.28
CA GLY A 204 4.01 -51.52 70.02
C GLY A 204 3.28 -52.85 69.87
N ALA A 205 2.47 -52.96 68.81
CA ALA A 205 1.71 -54.18 68.50
C ALA A 205 1.76 -54.51 67.01
N THR A 206 1.89 -55.81 66.69
CA THR A 206 1.82 -56.37 65.33
C THR A 206 0.65 -57.33 65.23
N LEU A 207 -0.32 -57.05 64.36
CA LEU A 207 -1.53 -57.84 64.15
C LEU A 207 -1.42 -58.70 62.89
N ASP A 208 -1.61 -60.01 63.00
CA ASP A 208 -1.44 -60.98 61.90
C ASP A 208 -2.46 -62.12 62.00
N GLY A 209 -2.75 -62.83 60.90
CA GLY A 209 -3.55 -64.06 60.91
C GLY A 209 -4.88 -64.06 60.13
N GLY A 210 -5.21 -63.00 59.38
CA GLY A 210 -6.37 -62.93 58.47
C GLY A 210 -7.74 -62.74 59.15
N GLY A 211 -7.77 -62.36 60.43
CA GLY A 211 -8.98 -62.08 61.20
C GLY A 211 -9.49 -60.64 61.10
N THR A 212 -10.54 -60.35 61.86
CA THR A 212 -11.24 -59.05 61.85
C THR A 212 -11.25 -58.38 63.22
N ILE A 213 -11.04 -57.08 63.25
CA ILE A 213 -11.34 -56.18 64.37
C ILE A 213 -12.48 -55.24 63.95
N THR A 214 -13.57 -55.20 64.71
CA THR A 214 -14.72 -54.33 64.43
C THR A 214 -14.86 -53.27 65.51
N LEU A 215 -14.73 -51.99 65.14
CA LEU A 215 -15.02 -50.84 65.99
C LEU A 215 -16.50 -50.46 65.83
N SER A 216 -17.20 -50.19 66.93
CA SER A 216 -18.64 -49.91 66.92
C SER A 216 -19.00 -48.84 67.94
N GLY A 217 -19.69 -47.79 67.48
CA GLY A 217 -19.91 -46.54 68.21
C GLY A 217 -18.73 -45.57 68.05
N SER A 218 -19.02 -44.28 67.91
CA SER A 218 -18.02 -43.21 67.68
C SER A 218 -16.94 -43.06 68.75
N ASN A 219 -17.09 -43.73 69.90
CA ASN A 219 -16.13 -43.75 71.00
C ASN A 219 -15.34 -45.08 71.06
N ALA A 220 -15.38 -45.91 70.01
CA ALA A 220 -14.52 -47.07 69.89
C ALA A 220 -13.14 -46.64 69.38
N GLY A 221 -12.08 -47.12 70.05
CA GLY A 221 -10.72 -46.64 69.81
C GLY A 221 -9.70 -47.73 69.50
N ILE A 222 -8.66 -47.35 68.78
CA ILE A 222 -7.32 -47.95 68.91
C ILE A 222 -6.34 -46.81 69.16
N ASN A 223 -5.83 -46.71 70.38
CA ASN A 223 -4.93 -45.66 70.88
C ASN A 223 -3.77 -46.31 71.64
N GLY A 224 -2.93 -45.55 72.33
CA GLY A 224 -1.85 -46.14 73.12
C GLY A 224 -0.99 -45.13 73.84
N LEU A 225 0.15 -45.60 74.33
CA LEU A 225 1.15 -44.79 75.01
C LEU A 225 2.10 -44.12 74.00
N ASP A 226 2.61 -42.93 74.37
CA ASP A 226 3.47 -42.06 73.55
C ASP A 226 4.57 -42.85 72.79
N ASP A 227 4.78 -42.48 71.52
CA ASP A 227 5.76 -43.06 70.58
C ASP A 227 5.60 -44.57 70.25
N SER A 228 4.54 -45.25 70.71
CA SER A 228 4.25 -46.63 70.29
C SER A 228 3.72 -46.73 68.85
N THR A 229 3.69 -47.94 68.27
CA THR A 229 3.31 -48.18 66.86
C THR A 229 2.43 -49.41 66.71
N LEU A 230 1.35 -49.28 65.93
CA LEU A 230 0.51 -50.38 65.48
C LEU A 230 0.89 -50.82 64.06
N THR A 231 1.20 -52.10 63.89
CA THR A 231 1.49 -52.72 62.59
C THR A 231 0.39 -53.71 62.23
N VAL A 232 -0.28 -53.52 61.10
CA VAL A 232 -1.36 -54.35 60.58
C VAL A 232 -0.80 -55.18 59.41
N VAL A 233 -0.61 -56.49 59.59
CA VAL A 233 0.10 -57.36 58.62
C VAL A 233 -0.86 -57.99 57.61
N ASP A 234 -1.81 -58.76 58.14
CA ASP A 234 -2.86 -59.50 57.45
C ASP A 234 -4.06 -59.53 58.39
N GLN A 235 -4.91 -58.50 58.32
CA GLN A 235 -6.09 -58.27 59.15
C GLN A 235 -7.07 -57.36 58.41
N THR A 236 -8.35 -57.43 58.78
CA THR A 236 -9.31 -56.35 58.54
C THR A 236 -9.57 -55.59 59.84
N ILE A 237 -9.35 -54.27 59.87
CA ILE A 237 -9.92 -53.38 60.88
C ILE A 237 -11.08 -52.62 60.21
N GLN A 238 -12.25 -52.60 60.82
CA GLN A 238 -13.44 -52.03 60.20
C GLN A 238 -14.37 -51.32 61.18
N GLY A 239 -15.22 -50.42 60.68
CA GLY A 239 -16.36 -49.88 61.41
C GLY A 239 -16.44 -48.36 61.46
N GLU A 240 -16.69 -47.82 62.66
CA GLU A 240 -16.66 -46.39 63.01
C GLU A 240 -15.83 -46.20 64.29
N GLY A 241 -15.28 -45.00 64.52
CA GLY A 241 -14.45 -44.71 65.70
C GLY A 241 -13.16 -43.99 65.32
N ASN A 242 -12.09 -44.22 66.10
CA ASN A 242 -10.81 -43.53 65.94
C ASN A 242 -9.63 -44.50 66.05
N ILE A 243 -8.63 -44.37 65.18
CA ILE A 243 -7.36 -45.10 65.23
C ILE A 243 -6.24 -44.05 65.26
N GLY A 244 -5.31 -44.18 66.21
CA GLY A 244 -4.24 -43.22 66.41
C GLY A 244 -4.58 -42.17 67.48
N HIS A 245 -5.53 -41.27 67.20
CA HIS A 245 -5.89 -40.12 68.06
C HIS A 245 -4.63 -39.37 68.59
N ASN A 246 -3.68 -39.16 67.68
CA ASN A 246 -2.35 -38.55 67.84
C ASN A 246 -1.45 -39.21 68.92
N SER A 247 -1.76 -40.45 69.32
CA SER A 247 -0.99 -41.18 70.34
C SER A 247 0.00 -42.19 69.75
N ILE A 248 -0.36 -42.88 68.66
CA ILE A 248 0.44 -43.99 68.09
C ILE A 248 0.74 -43.81 66.61
N GLY A 249 1.87 -44.36 66.14
CA GLY A 249 2.18 -44.51 64.72
C GLY A 249 1.41 -45.69 64.11
N LEU A 250 1.12 -45.65 62.80
CA LEU A 250 0.30 -46.67 62.13
C LEU A 250 0.97 -47.21 60.86
N VAL A 251 1.12 -48.53 60.76
CA VAL A 251 1.76 -49.22 59.62
C VAL A 251 0.82 -50.29 59.07
N ASN A 252 0.13 -50.01 57.96
CA ASN A 252 -0.70 -50.96 57.24
C ASN A 252 0.11 -51.66 56.14
N GLN A 253 0.37 -52.95 56.28
CA GLN A 253 1.14 -53.74 55.30
C GLN A 253 0.26 -54.28 54.16
N ALA A 254 0.87 -54.88 53.15
CA ALA A 254 0.24 -55.27 51.88
C ALA A 254 -0.99 -56.20 51.92
N ASN A 255 -1.28 -56.89 53.03
CA ASN A 255 -2.51 -57.66 53.21
C ASN A 255 -3.47 -57.03 54.24
N GLY A 256 -3.10 -55.91 54.86
CA GLY A 256 -3.91 -55.17 55.83
C GLY A 256 -4.97 -54.30 55.15
N LEU A 257 -6.19 -54.37 55.68
CA LEU A 257 -7.34 -53.57 55.28
C LEU A 257 -7.84 -52.76 56.47
N ILE A 258 -8.02 -51.44 56.28
CA ILE A 258 -8.73 -50.56 57.22
C ILE A 258 -9.94 -49.97 56.49
N ASP A 259 -11.17 -50.32 56.90
CA ASP A 259 -12.41 -50.10 56.14
C ASP A 259 -13.50 -49.36 56.94
N ALA A 260 -13.73 -48.08 56.62
CA ALA A 260 -14.81 -47.28 57.17
C ALA A 260 -16.14 -47.67 56.52
N ASN A 261 -16.83 -48.66 57.11
CA ASN A 261 -17.95 -49.36 56.47
C ASN A 261 -19.33 -49.18 57.11
N VAL A 262 -19.47 -48.19 57.99
CA VAL A 262 -20.74 -47.85 58.66
C VAL A 262 -21.37 -46.62 58.01
N SER A 263 -22.45 -46.82 57.25
CA SER A 263 -23.21 -45.79 56.51
C SER A 263 -23.43 -44.48 57.29
N GLY A 264 -22.81 -43.40 56.82
CA GLY A 264 -22.94 -42.04 57.36
C GLY A 264 -22.09 -41.73 58.60
N GLN A 265 -21.30 -42.71 59.07
CA GLN A 265 -20.43 -42.58 60.24
C GLN A 265 -18.95 -42.45 59.80
N ILE A 266 -18.11 -41.94 60.70
CA ILE A 266 -16.69 -41.68 60.44
C ILE A 266 -15.82 -42.71 61.16
N LEU A 267 -14.80 -43.21 60.44
CA LEU A 267 -13.59 -43.79 61.02
C LEU A 267 -12.44 -42.77 60.83
N GLU A 268 -11.91 -42.25 61.92
CA GLU A 268 -10.79 -41.29 61.91
C GLU A 268 -9.45 -42.01 62.04
N LEU A 269 -8.48 -41.68 61.17
CA LEU A 269 -7.08 -42.08 61.27
C LEU A 269 -6.23 -40.84 61.58
N ASP A 270 -5.69 -40.77 62.79
CA ASP A 270 -4.93 -39.63 63.31
C ASP A 270 -3.63 -40.15 63.96
N ALA A 271 -2.62 -40.44 63.15
CA ALA A 271 -1.36 -41.02 63.62
C ALA A 271 -0.46 -39.97 64.29
N ASN A 272 0.36 -40.40 65.25
CA ASN A 272 1.33 -39.52 65.91
C ASN A 272 2.47 -39.08 64.95
N ALA A 273 3.42 -38.30 65.46
CA ALA A 273 4.55 -37.76 64.69
C ALA A 273 5.48 -38.80 64.02
N SER A 274 5.30 -40.11 64.27
CA SER A 274 5.93 -41.21 63.53
C SER A 274 5.30 -41.45 62.14
N GLY A 275 4.12 -40.90 61.89
CA GLY A 275 3.39 -40.96 60.62
C GLY A 275 2.54 -42.20 60.41
N LEU A 276 1.93 -42.26 59.22
CA LEU A 276 1.13 -43.37 58.73
C LEU A 276 1.87 -43.99 57.52
N VAL A 277 2.15 -45.28 57.55
CA VAL A 277 2.72 -46.02 56.41
C VAL A 277 1.65 -46.96 55.86
N ASN A 278 1.19 -46.74 54.63
CA ASN A 278 0.23 -47.60 53.95
C ASN A 278 0.87 -48.26 52.72
N SER A 279 1.05 -49.58 52.81
CA SER A 279 1.35 -50.45 51.65
C SER A 279 0.23 -51.47 51.39
N GLY A 280 -0.83 -51.45 52.20
CA GLY A 280 -2.07 -52.21 52.02
C GLY A 280 -3.21 -51.33 51.50
N THR A 281 -4.42 -51.54 52.03
CA THR A 281 -5.62 -50.78 51.66
C THR A 281 -6.19 -50.01 52.85
N LEU A 282 -6.33 -48.69 52.68
CA LEU A 282 -7.25 -47.86 53.47
C LEU A 282 -8.52 -47.64 52.63
N GLN A 283 -9.71 -47.71 53.21
CA GLN A 283 -10.96 -47.70 52.46
C GLN A 283 -12.12 -47.03 53.20
N ALA A 284 -13.04 -46.45 52.44
CA ALA A 284 -14.41 -46.21 52.84
C ALA A 284 -15.38 -47.02 51.96
N SER A 285 -16.36 -47.70 52.57
CA SER A 285 -17.33 -48.53 51.86
C SER A 285 -18.73 -48.44 52.47
N ASN A 286 -19.76 -48.94 51.78
CA ASN A 286 -21.14 -49.00 52.27
C ASN A 286 -21.71 -47.64 52.77
N SER A 287 -21.29 -46.54 52.13
CA SER A 287 -21.56 -45.15 52.51
C SER A 287 -21.00 -44.70 53.86
N GLY A 288 -20.03 -45.42 54.43
CA GLY A 288 -19.17 -44.91 55.51
C GLY A 288 -18.18 -43.87 55.00
N VAL A 289 -17.56 -43.16 55.94
CA VAL A 289 -16.58 -42.09 55.70
C VAL A 289 -15.27 -42.41 56.41
N LEU A 290 -14.16 -42.48 55.66
CA LEU A 290 -12.82 -42.53 56.25
C LEU A 290 -12.28 -41.11 56.32
N ARG A 291 -11.74 -40.64 57.44
CA ARG A 291 -11.05 -39.33 57.52
C ARG A 291 -9.63 -39.50 58.02
N ILE A 292 -8.67 -39.02 57.24
CA ILE A 292 -7.23 -39.08 57.54
C ILE A 292 -6.79 -37.69 57.98
N LEU A 293 -6.24 -37.58 59.19
CA LEU A 293 -5.98 -36.31 59.87
C LEU A 293 -4.51 -36.17 60.29
N GLY A 294 -3.95 -34.97 60.14
CA GLY A 294 -2.70 -34.52 60.77
C GLY A 294 -1.40 -35.24 60.34
N SER A 295 -1.52 -36.29 59.53
CA SER A 295 -0.50 -37.32 59.35
C SER A 295 0.34 -37.08 58.09
N ALA A 296 1.65 -37.28 58.20
CA ALA A 296 2.48 -37.59 57.04
C ALA A 296 2.26 -39.07 56.65
N VAL A 297 1.87 -39.32 55.40
CA VAL A 297 1.43 -40.61 54.88
C VAL A 297 2.39 -41.12 53.80
N ASP A 298 3.22 -42.11 54.14
CA ASP A 298 3.94 -42.89 53.14
C ASP A 298 3.00 -43.96 52.58
N ASN A 299 2.37 -43.67 51.44
CA ASN A 299 1.44 -44.55 50.75
C ASN A 299 2.16 -45.43 49.70
N SER A 300 3.49 -45.60 49.79
CA SER A 300 4.33 -46.29 48.80
C SER A 300 3.89 -47.73 48.50
N GLY A 301 3.11 -47.89 47.44
CA GLY A 301 2.57 -49.18 46.98
C GLY A 301 1.23 -49.56 47.60
N GLY A 302 0.66 -48.72 48.46
CA GLY A 302 -0.68 -48.88 49.01
C GLY A 302 -1.77 -48.20 48.18
N GLN A 303 -3.02 -48.45 48.56
CA GLN A 303 -4.22 -47.82 48.02
C GLN A 303 -5.02 -47.13 49.13
N VAL A 304 -5.62 -45.98 48.80
CA VAL A 304 -6.64 -45.29 49.60
C VAL A 304 -7.91 -45.18 48.75
N ILE A 305 -9.01 -45.81 49.14
CA ILE A 305 -10.15 -46.09 48.25
C ILE A 305 -11.49 -45.58 48.80
N ALA A 306 -12.16 -44.70 48.05
CA ALA A 306 -13.58 -44.38 48.24
C ALA A 306 -14.44 -45.26 47.30
N GLN A 307 -15.13 -46.27 47.84
CA GLN A 307 -16.05 -47.10 47.05
C GLN A 307 -17.33 -46.34 46.67
N ASP A 308 -18.15 -46.93 45.78
CA ASP A 308 -19.40 -46.35 45.29
C ASP A 308 -20.34 -45.91 46.43
N GLY A 309 -20.62 -44.61 46.47
CA GLY A 309 -21.46 -43.98 47.49
C GLY A 309 -20.78 -43.72 48.84
N SER A 310 -19.46 -43.87 48.94
CA SER A 310 -18.63 -43.61 50.14
C SER A 310 -17.66 -42.43 49.95
N GLU A 311 -17.14 -41.90 51.06
CA GLU A 311 -16.24 -40.73 51.05
C GLU A 311 -14.94 -41.02 51.80
N VAL A 312 -13.82 -40.53 51.26
CA VAL A 312 -12.53 -40.43 51.98
C VAL A 312 -12.16 -38.95 52.11
N ARG A 313 -12.03 -38.46 53.34
CA ARG A 313 -11.65 -37.08 53.67
C ARG A 313 -10.19 -36.99 54.06
N LEU A 314 -9.49 -36.01 53.50
CA LEU A 314 -8.08 -35.69 53.72
C LEU A 314 -8.00 -34.35 54.45
N HIS A 315 -7.36 -34.35 55.63
CA HIS A 315 -7.33 -33.18 56.52
C HIS A 315 -5.92 -32.95 57.07
N SER A 316 -5.30 -31.82 56.80
CA SER A 316 -3.96 -31.45 57.29
C SER A 316 -2.92 -32.57 57.13
N SER A 317 -2.88 -33.24 55.99
CA SER A 317 -2.11 -34.48 55.75
C SER A 317 -1.36 -34.45 54.42
N SER A 318 -0.27 -35.19 54.32
CA SER A 318 0.55 -35.27 53.09
C SER A 318 0.76 -36.71 52.66
N PHE A 319 0.67 -36.98 51.36
CA PHE A 319 0.72 -38.31 50.78
C PHE A 319 1.90 -38.45 49.82
N VAL A 320 2.72 -39.47 50.05
CA VAL A 320 3.83 -39.85 49.17
C VAL A 320 3.53 -41.20 48.52
N GLY A 321 3.46 -41.24 47.19
CA GLY A 321 3.33 -42.47 46.39
C GLY A 321 1.98 -43.18 46.43
N GLY A 322 1.95 -44.35 45.79
CA GLY A 322 0.77 -45.23 45.73
C GLY A 322 -0.39 -44.68 44.90
N THR A 323 -1.61 -45.05 45.28
CA THR A 323 -2.84 -44.63 44.58
C THR A 323 -3.89 -44.10 45.55
N LEU A 324 -4.47 -42.95 45.22
CA LEU A 324 -5.75 -42.48 45.73
C LEU A 324 -6.83 -42.83 44.69
N GLU A 325 -7.89 -43.53 45.09
CA GLU A 325 -8.89 -44.09 44.19
C GLU A 325 -10.32 -43.75 44.63
N SER A 326 -11.18 -43.34 43.69
CA SER A 326 -12.62 -43.18 43.87
C SER A 326 -13.36 -43.98 42.79
N ALA A 327 -14.41 -44.70 43.19
CA ALA A 327 -15.14 -45.61 42.30
C ALA A 327 -16.64 -45.26 42.23
N GLY A 328 -17.21 -45.23 41.03
CA GLY A 328 -18.64 -44.96 40.83
C GLY A 328 -19.03 -43.55 41.26
N SER A 329 -19.83 -43.44 42.31
CA SER A 329 -20.22 -42.19 42.99
C SER A 329 -19.40 -41.90 44.27
N GLY A 330 -18.39 -42.71 44.57
CA GLY A 330 -17.45 -42.47 45.67
C GLY A 330 -16.53 -41.27 45.43
N GLN A 331 -16.11 -40.59 46.50
CA GLN A 331 -15.40 -39.32 46.42
C GLN A 331 -14.17 -39.27 47.36
N LEU A 332 -13.06 -38.73 46.85
CA LEU A 332 -11.96 -38.23 47.67
C LEU A 332 -12.19 -36.72 47.89
N THR A 333 -12.07 -36.25 49.13
CA THR A 333 -12.37 -34.86 49.52
C THR A 333 -11.20 -34.30 50.32
N ILE A 334 -10.72 -33.11 49.99
CA ILE A 334 -9.86 -32.29 50.87
C ILE A 334 -10.79 -31.32 51.59
N ASP A 335 -10.84 -31.42 52.93
CA ASP A 335 -11.78 -30.66 53.77
C ASP A 335 -11.56 -29.13 53.65
N VAL A 336 -12.60 -28.34 53.85
CA VAL A 336 -12.48 -26.86 53.97
C VAL A 336 -11.43 -26.42 55.00
N SER A 337 -10.71 -25.33 54.70
CA SER A 337 -9.75 -24.67 55.63
C SER A 337 -8.56 -25.54 56.03
N THR A 338 -8.03 -26.32 55.10
CA THR A 338 -6.89 -27.21 55.30
C THR A 338 -5.95 -27.24 54.10
N ASN A 339 -4.73 -27.72 54.33
CA ASN A 339 -3.73 -27.99 53.29
C ASN A 339 -3.54 -29.51 53.18
N VAL A 340 -3.46 -30.04 51.96
CA VAL A 340 -3.14 -31.46 51.70
C VAL A 340 -2.05 -31.58 50.64
N GLY A 341 -0.97 -32.30 50.99
CA GLY A 341 0.18 -32.52 50.11
C GLY A 341 0.08 -33.81 49.30
N LEU A 342 0.50 -33.78 48.04
CA LEU A 342 0.57 -34.93 47.13
C LEU A 342 1.95 -35.00 46.44
N GLU A 343 2.65 -36.11 46.57
CA GLU A 343 3.99 -36.37 45.99
C GLU A 343 4.05 -37.72 45.26
N ASP A 344 4.52 -37.72 44.00
CA ASP A 344 4.84 -38.92 43.19
C ASP A 344 3.75 -40.03 43.18
N LEU A 345 2.47 -39.66 43.21
CA LEU A 345 1.32 -40.57 43.37
C LEU A 345 0.35 -40.61 42.19
N THR A 346 -0.54 -41.60 42.20
CA THR A 346 -1.65 -41.74 41.23
C THR A 346 -2.97 -41.27 41.84
N VAL A 347 -3.76 -40.50 41.10
CA VAL A 347 -5.16 -40.16 41.42
C VAL A 347 -6.05 -40.81 40.36
N ASN A 348 -6.97 -41.67 40.79
CA ASN A 348 -7.91 -42.39 39.93
C ASN A 348 -9.35 -42.12 40.39
N GLY A 349 -10.27 -41.73 39.51
CA GLY A 349 -11.60 -41.28 39.90
C GLY A 349 -11.63 -39.79 40.30
N SER A 350 -12.48 -39.43 41.26
CA SER A 350 -12.76 -38.02 41.61
C SER A 350 -12.12 -37.59 42.93
N LEU A 351 -11.30 -36.54 42.86
CA LEU A 351 -10.81 -35.75 43.99
C LEU A 351 -11.44 -34.36 43.96
N VAL A 352 -11.87 -33.85 45.12
CA VAL A 352 -12.44 -32.50 45.27
C VAL A 352 -11.70 -31.73 46.36
N ALA A 353 -11.18 -30.55 46.04
CA ALA A 353 -10.73 -29.57 47.01
C ALA A 353 -11.88 -28.63 47.37
N GLU A 354 -12.36 -28.69 48.61
CA GLU A 354 -13.46 -27.82 49.07
C GLU A 354 -12.98 -26.36 49.26
N ASN A 355 -13.92 -25.40 49.23
CA ASN A 355 -13.62 -23.98 49.36
C ASN A 355 -12.72 -23.64 50.58
N ASN A 356 -11.69 -22.81 50.36
CA ASN A 356 -10.66 -22.45 51.35
C ASN A 356 -9.71 -23.59 51.68
N SER A 357 -9.41 -24.50 50.75
CA SER A 357 -8.35 -25.51 50.90
C SER A 357 -7.27 -25.37 49.84
N ASP A 358 -6.06 -25.79 50.20
CA ASP A 358 -4.89 -25.77 49.32
C ASP A 358 -4.42 -27.21 49.04
N THR A 359 -4.18 -27.53 47.77
CA THR A 359 -3.64 -28.83 47.34
C THR A 359 -2.18 -28.65 46.93
N GLU A 360 -1.25 -28.95 47.85
CA GLU A 360 0.19 -28.81 47.62
C GLU A 360 0.69 -29.97 46.74
N ILE A 361 1.29 -29.70 45.58
CA ILE A 361 1.74 -30.76 44.64
C ILE A 361 3.23 -30.67 44.32
N THR A 362 3.88 -31.84 44.23
CA THR A 362 5.29 -31.99 43.86
C THR A 362 5.53 -33.32 43.12
N GLY A 363 6.55 -33.38 42.27
CA GLY A 363 6.91 -34.59 41.54
C GLY A 363 5.89 -34.94 40.44
N THR A 364 5.60 -36.23 40.26
CA THR A 364 4.72 -36.73 39.18
C THR A 364 3.35 -37.13 39.73
N ILE A 365 2.32 -36.34 39.45
CA ILE A 365 0.93 -36.66 39.79
C ILE A 365 0.25 -37.30 38.59
N THR A 366 0.05 -38.62 38.65
CA THR A 366 -0.61 -39.39 37.60
C THR A 366 -2.12 -39.37 37.82
N ASN A 367 -2.80 -38.34 37.32
CA ASN A 367 -4.25 -38.20 37.38
C ASN A 367 -4.91 -38.84 36.15
N THR A 368 -5.63 -39.95 36.37
CA THR A 368 -6.43 -40.68 35.36
C THR A 368 -7.93 -40.39 35.47
N GLY A 369 -8.33 -39.45 36.33
CA GLY A 369 -9.72 -39.07 36.60
C GLY A 369 -9.91 -37.56 36.59
N SER A 370 -10.54 -37.00 37.63
CA SER A 370 -10.80 -35.56 37.75
C SER A 370 -10.44 -35.01 39.12
N ILE A 371 -9.80 -33.83 39.12
CA ILE A 371 -9.53 -33.02 40.30
C ILE A 371 -10.36 -31.74 40.20
N LEU A 372 -11.33 -31.55 41.08
CA LEU A 372 -12.19 -30.36 41.10
C LEU A 372 -11.70 -29.37 42.17
N VAL A 373 -11.42 -28.13 41.76
CA VAL A 373 -10.99 -27.05 42.64
C VAL A 373 -12.19 -26.12 42.90
N ALA A 374 -12.91 -26.34 44.01
CA ALA A 374 -14.26 -25.81 44.24
C ALA A 374 -14.28 -24.48 45.04
N ALA A 375 -13.59 -23.46 44.51
CA ALA A 375 -13.57 -22.13 45.13
C ALA A 375 -14.93 -21.41 45.07
N THR A 376 -15.32 -20.71 46.13
CA THR A 376 -16.57 -19.90 46.15
C THR A 376 -16.35 -18.44 46.57
N THR A 377 -16.08 -18.19 47.85
CA THR A 377 -15.83 -16.84 48.39
C THR A 377 -14.40 -16.65 48.91
N ALA A 378 -13.69 -17.75 49.15
CA ALA A 378 -12.27 -17.77 49.47
C ALA A 378 -11.47 -18.30 48.27
N ASN A 379 -10.15 -18.20 48.32
CA ASN A 379 -9.26 -18.93 47.41
C ASN A 379 -9.41 -20.44 47.61
N THR A 380 -9.03 -21.24 46.61
CA THR A 380 -8.89 -22.69 46.71
C THR A 380 -7.93 -23.06 45.61
N ASP A 381 -6.71 -23.40 45.98
CA ASP A 381 -5.56 -23.29 45.08
C ASP A 381 -4.81 -24.63 45.01
N ILE A 382 -4.28 -24.97 43.83
CA ILE A 382 -3.24 -26.00 43.71
C ILE A 382 -1.89 -25.31 43.85
N GLU A 383 -1.16 -25.56 44.95
CA GLU A 383 0.15 -24.95 45.21
C GLU A 383 1.28 -25.85 44.70
N VAL A 384 1.89 -25.46 43.58
CA VAL A 384 3.03 -26.16 42.98
C VAL A 384 4.30 -25.87 43.77
N GLN A 385 4.77 -26.86 44.52
CA GLN A 385 5.93 -26.72 45.40
C GLN A 385 7.24 -26.52 44.62
N ALA A 386 8.28 -26.01 45.29
CA ALA A 386 9.56 -25.63 44.68
C ALA A 386 10.34 -26.75 43.97
N GLY A 387 9.92 -28.02 44.07
CA GLY A 387 10.42 -29.12 43.24
C GLY A 387 9.88 -29.14 41.81
N GLY A 388 8.81 -28.38 41.54
CA GLY A 388 7.97 -28.51 40.35
C GLY A 388 7.03 -29.71 40.42
N ALA A 389 5.99 -29.69 39.59
CA ALA A 389 5.03 -30.79 39.49
C ALA A 389 4.68 -31.09 38.03
N THR A 390 4.45 -32.36 37.71
CA THR A 390 3.98 -32.84 36.40
C THR A 390 2.61 -33.50 36.55
N LEU A 391 1.61 -32.98 35.83
CA LEU A 391 0.29 -33.60 35.69
C LEU A 391 0.29 -34.50 34.43
N THR A 392 -0.06 -35.77 34.59
CA THR A 392 -0.03 -36.79 33.52
C THR A 392 -1.13 -37.83 33.73
N GLY A 393 -1.47 -38.62 32.71
CA GLY A 393 -2.40 -39.76 32.81
C GLY A 393 -3.75 -39.62 32.12
N GLY A 394 -3.99 -38.54 31.36
CA GLY A 394 -5.20 -38.33 30.57
C GLY A 394 -6.42 -37.79 31.32
N GLY A 395 -6.31 -37.51 32.62
CA GLY A 395 -7.38 -36.89 33.42
C GLY A 395 -7.51 -35.37 33.24
N SER A 396 -8.34 -34.75 34.09
CA SER A 396 -8.52 -33.29 34.14
C SER A 396 -8.36 -32.65 35.53
N VAL A 397 -8.07 -31.35 35.54
CA VAL A 397 -8.18 -30.41 36.67
C VAL A 397 -9.20 -29.36 36.26
N THR A 398 -10.30 -29.25 37.00
CA THR A 398 -11.39 -28.30 36.73
C THR A 398 -11.34 -27.18 37.77
N LEU A 399 -10.99 -25.96 37.34
CA LEU A 399 -11.00 -24.76 38.16
C LEU A 399 -12.43 -24.19 38.21
N SER A 400 -13.07 -24.26 39.38
CA SER A 400 -14.50 -24.00 39.54
C SER A 400 -14.77 -22.82 40.48
N GLY A 401 -14.24 -21.64 40.15
CA GLY A 401 -14.60 -20.37 40.82
C GLY A 401 -13.70 -19.22 40.34
N THR A 402 -14.13 -17.96 40.50
CA THR A 402 -13.25 -16.80 40.20
C THR A 402 -12.00 -16.78 41.07
N ASN A 403 -12.03 -17.50 42.19
CA ASN A 403 -10.96 -17.62 43.17
C ASN A 403 -10.33 -19.02 43.15
N ALA A 404 -10.57 -19.83 42.11
CA ALA A 404 -9.88 -21.12 41.94
C ALA A 404 -8.51 -20.87 41.31
N GLY A 405 -7.45 -21.34 41.96
CA GLY A 405 -6.07 -21.01 41.59
C GLY A 405 -5.20 -22.20 41.24
N ILE A 406 -4.14 -21.94 40.48
CA ILE A 406 -2.92 -22.73 40.49
C ILE A 406 -1.74 -21.77 40.66
N ASN A 407 -0.99 -21.92 41.75
CA ASN A 407 0.05 -20.99 42.19
C ASN A 407 1.23 -21.77 42.82
N GLY A 408 2.01 -21.13 43.71
CA GLY A 408 3.12 -21.75 44.43
C GLY A 408 4.49 -21.20 44.07
N THR A 409 5.51 -22.06 44.05
CA THR A 409 6.92 -21.67 43.94
C THR A 409 7.75 -22.49 42.94
N GLY A 410 7.16 -23.51 42.31
CA GLY A 410 7.83 -24.35 41.30
C GLY A 410 7.44 -24.02 39.84
N THR A 411 7.63 -25.01 38.97
CA THR A 411 7.13 -25.01 37.59
C THR A 411 6.04 -26.07 37.45
N LEU A 412 4.90 -25.71 36.86
CA LEU A 412 3.86 -26.67 36.48
C LEU A 412 4.13 -27.22 35.08
N THR A 413 4.18 -28.54 34.95
CA THR A 413 4.19 -29.23 33.64
C THR A 413 2.88 -29.94 33.42
N VAL A 414 2.09 -29.49 32.45
CA VAL A 414 0.93 -30.20 31.91
C VAL A 414 1.46 -31.16 30.85
N GLY A 415 1.37 -32.47 31.09
CA GLY A 415 1.93 -33.52 30.23
C GLY A 415 0.95 -33.97 29.14
N ASP A 416 0.19 -35.01 29.45
CA ASP A 416 -0.95 -35.53 28.68
C ASP A 416 -2.24 -35.34 29.50
N HIS A 417 -2.54 -34.08 29.85
CA HIS A 417 -3.51 -33.73 30.89
C HIS A 417 -4.29 -32.46 30.52
N THR A 418 -5.50 -32.29 31.04
CA THR A 418 -6.38 -31.14 30.75
C THR A 418 -6.56 -30.25 31.98
N ILE A 419 -6.30 -28.95 31.86
CA ILE A 419 -6.71 -27.94 32.83
C ILE A 419 -7.84 -27.12 32.21
N GLU A 420 -8.98 -27.00 32.89
CA GLU A 420 -10.18 -26.37 32.35
C GLU A 420 -10.91 -25.51 33.38
N GLY A 421 -11.87 -24.68 32.92
CA GLY A 421 -12.79 -23.92 33.76
C GLY A 421 -12.54 -22.41 33.77
N GLN A 422 -12.66 -21.80 34.95
CA GLN A 422 -12.39 -20.38 35.20
C GLN A 422 -11.60 -20.18 36.50
N GLY A 423 -10.83 -19.09 36.57
CA GLY A 423 -9.93 -18.83 37.71
C GLY A 423 -8.62 -18.22 37.25
N SER A 424 -7.51 -18.60 37.89
CA SER A 424 -6.19 -18.06 37.59
C SER A 424 -5.08 -19.12 37.71
N ILE A 425 -4.12 -19.08 36.79
CA ILE A 425 -2.92 -19.92 36.76
C ILE A 425 -1.71 -18.98 36.76
N GLY A 426 -0.76 -19.23 37.66
CA GLY A 426 0.51 -18.52 37.72
C GLY A 426 0.64 -17.55 38.90
N HIS A 427 -0.31 -16.62 39.08
CA HIS A 427 -0.29 -15.55 40.10
C HIS A 427 1.04 -14.78 40.21
N ASN A 428 1.78 -14.66 39.10
CA ASN A 428 3.13 -14.11 38.96
C ASN A 428 4.18 -14.79 39.87
N VAL A 429 3.98 -16.08 40.19
CA VAL A 429 4.89 -16.84 41.09
C VAL A 429 5.39 -18.17 40.52
N ILE A 430 4.62 -18.89 39.70
CA ILE A 430 5.08 -20.11 39.01
C ILE A 430 5.34 -19.92 37.51
N GLY A 431 6.24 -20.74 36.98
CA GLY A 431 6.38 -20.96 35.53
C GLY A 431 5.47 -22.08 35.03
N LEU A 432 5.10 -22.05 33.74
CA LEU A 432 4.13 -22.98 33.14
C LEU A 432 4.67 -23.65 31.88
N VAL A 433 4.55 -24.97 31.77
CA VAL A 433 4.88 -25.74 30.57
C VAL A 433 3.67 -26.57 30.16
N ASN A 434 3.04 -26.23 29.04
CA ASN A 434 1.99 -27.03 28.42
C ASN A 434 2.59 -27.88 27.30
N SER A 435 2.78 -29.17 27.56
CA SER A 435 3.44 -30.11 26.64
C SER A 435 2.57 -30.40 25.42
N SER A 436 3.15 -31.00 24.37
CA SER A 436 2.46 -31.33 23.10
C SER A 436 1.23 -32.27 23.17
N ALA A 437 0.89 -32.81 24.35
CA ALA A 437 -0.35 -33.56 24.59
C ALA A 437 -1.25 -32.91 25.67
N GLY A 438 -0.87 -31.74 26.18
CA GLY A 438 -1.58 -30.98 27.19
C GLY A 438 -2.57 -29.99 26.60
N LEU A 439 -3.65 -29.76 27.34
CA LEU A 439 -4.71 -28.83 27.01
C LEU A 439 -4.97 -27.89 28.19
N ILE A 440 -5.00 -26.58 27.92
CA ILE A 440 -5.57 -25.58 28.83
C ILE A 440 -6.77 -24.93 28.14
N ASP A 441 -7.94 -24.96 28.77
CA ASP A 441 -9.22 -24.57 28.13
C ASP A 441 -10.07 -23.66 29.03
N ALA A 442 -10.19 -22.38 28.64
CA ALA A 442 -11.14 -21.45 29.25
C ALA A 442 -12.55 -21.74 28.74
N ASN A 443 -13.22 -22.73 29.33
CA ASN A 443 -14.41 -23.39 28.78
C ASN A 443 -15.76 -23.03 29.43
N VAL A 444 -15.81 -21.92 30.19
CA VAL A 444 -17.00 -21.48 30.93
C VAL A 444 -17.48 -20.10 30.47
N ALA A 445 -18.72 -20.07 29.97
CA ALA A 445 -19.34 -18.92 29.32
C ALA A 445 -19.27 -17.61 30.11
N SER A 446 -18.82 -16.55 29.43
CA SER A 446 -18.60 -15.20 29.97
C SER A 446 -17.60 -15.09 31.14
N GLN A 447 -16.92 -16.18 31.52
CA GLN A 447 -15.94 -16.20 32.61
C GLN A 447 -14.51 -16.23 32.05
N THR A 448 -13.54 -15.85 32.89
CA THR A 448 -12.12 -15.74 32.50
C THR A 448 -11.27 -16.80 33.20
N LEU A 449 -10.36 -17.42 32.43
CA LEU A 449 -9.18 -18.11 32.94
C LEU A 449 -7.96 -17.22 32.68
N ASN A 450 -7.35 -16.70 33.74
CA ASN A 450 -6.22 -15.77 33.66
C ASN A 450 -4.89 -16.52 33.80
N ILE A 451 -4.00 -16.37 32.81
CA ILE A 451 -2.62 -16.85 32.82
C ILE A 451 -1.70 -15.66 33.13
N ASP A 452 -1.04 -15.72 34.29
CA ASP A 452 -0.16 -14.67 34.83
C ASP A 452 1.06 -15.36 35.46
N THR A 453 2.05 -15.75 34.67
CA THR A 453 3.22 -16.52 35.15
C THR A 453 4.36 -15.64 35.65
N ASN A 454 5.30 -16.24 36.37
CA ASN A 454 6.54 -15.59 36.77
C ASN A 454 7.49 -15.28 35.58
N VAL A 455 8.72 -14.85 35.88
CA VAL A 455 9.77 -14.52 34.90
C VAL A 455 10.31 -15.70 34.08
N ASP A 456 10.03 -16.95 34.46
CA ASP A 456 10.34 -18.13 33.65
C ASP A 456 9.31 -18.32 32.52
N GLY A 457 8.13 -17.71 32.66
CA GLY A 457 7.10 -17.57 31.63
C GLY A 457 6.25 -18.81 31.38
N VAL A 458 5.65 -18.83 30.18
CA VAL A 458 4.86 -19.93 29.62
C VAL A 458 5.62 -20.55 28.46
N VAL A 459 5.73 -21.87 28.44
CA VAL A 459 6.07 -22.66 27.24
C VAL A 459 4.82 -23.39 26.78
N ASN A 460 4.44 -23.23 25.52
CA ASN A 460 3.31 -23.94 24.91
C ASN A 460 3.78 -24.75 23.69
N ASP A 461 3.95 -26.06 23.90
CA ASP A 461 4.06 -27.07 22.84
C ASP A 461 2.69 -27.67 22.48
N GLY A 462 1.69 -27.49 23.35
CA GLY A 462 0.34 -28.08 23.27
C GLY A 462 -0.72 -27.10 22.78
N VAL A 463 -1.93 -27.23 23.32
CA VAL A 463 -3.07 -26.34 23.01
C VAL A 463 -3.44 -25.50 24.23
N MET A 464 -3.52 -24.18 24.05
CA MET A 464 -4.20 -23.27 24.97
C MET A 464 -5.38 -22.64 24.23
N GLN A 465 -6.60 -22.78 24.73
CA GLN A 465 -7.79 -22.35 24.01
C GLN A 465 -8.83 -21.67 24.90
N ALA A 466 -9.74 -20.95 24.26
CA ALA A 466 -11.00 -20.51 24.85
C ALA A 466 -12.16 -21.20 24.12
N SER A 467 -13.16 -21.68 24.86
CA SER A 467 -14.31 -22.39 24.31
C SER A 467 -15.61 -22.10 25.09
N ASN A 468 -16.76 -22.47 24.51
CA ASN A 468 -18.08 -22.30 25.11
C ASN A 468 -18.35 -20.88 25.66
N GLU A 469 -18.10 -19.83 24.86
CA GLU A 469 -18.23 -18.42 25.26
C GLU A 469 -17.26 -17.96 26.39
N GLY A 470 -16.25 -18.77 26.75
CA GLY A 470 -15.23 -18.41 27.75
C GLY A 470 -14.14 -17.47 27.21
N ARG A 471 -13.39 -16.85 28.14
CA ARG A 471 -12.23 -15.98 27.86
C ARG A 471 -10.94 -16.56 28.44
N LEU A 472 -9.97 -16.91 27.60
CA LEU A 472 -8.59 -17.16 28.04
C LEU A 472 -7.85 -15.82 28.03
N ARG A 473 -7.18 -15.43 29.12
CA ARG A 473 -6.48 -14.14 29.22
C ARG A 473 -5.02 -14.36 29.58
N PHE A 474 -4.09 -13.90 28.75
CA PHE A 474 -2.67 -13.76 29.10
C PHE A 474 -2.42 -12.37 29.69
N SER A 475 -1.75 -12.32 30.84
CA SER A 475 -1.52 -11.11 31.62
C SER A 475 -0.04 -11.05 32.03
N GLY A 476 0.68 -9.99 31.67
CA GLY A 476 2.08 -9.78 32.04
C GLY A 476 3.09 -10.84 31.57
N SER A 477 2.66 -11.80 30.74
CA SER A 477 3.33 -13.09 30.56
C SER A 477 4.16 -13.14 29.27
N THR A 478 5.33 -13.77 29.33
CA THR A 478 6.11 -14.14 28.15
C THR A 478 5.75 -15.58 27.75
N VAL A 479 5.31 -15.78 26.51
CA VAL A 479 4.75 -17.05 26.02
C VAL A 479 5.55 -17.55 24.81
N TYR A 480 6.37 -18.58 25.05
CA TYR A 480 7.09 -19.33 24.02
C TYR A 480 6.15 -20.38 23.42
N ASN A 481 5.42 -19.99 22.38
CA ASN A 481 4.41 -20.82 21.71
C ASN A 481 5.00 -21.71 20.60
N VAL A 482 6.29 -22.07 20.67
CA VAL A 482 7.08 -22.56 19.52
C VAL A 482 6.73 -24.01 19.13
N GLY A 483 5.62 -24.15 18.40
CA GLY A 483 5.06 -25.43 17.97
C GLY A 483 3.65 -25.69 18.53
N GLY A 484 3.26 -24.94 19.56
CA GLY A 484 1.91 -24.95 20.12
C GLY A 484 0.89 -24.14 19.32
N LEU A 485 -0.36 -24.28 19.76
CA LEU A 485 -1.54 -23.60 19.27
C LEU A 485 -2.16 -22.76 20.39
N ILE A 486 -2.50 -21.51 20.07
CA ILE A 486 -3.40 -20.67 20.86
C ILE A 486 -4.68 -20.44 20.02
N GLU A 487 -5.85 -20.79 20.54
CA GLU A 487 -7.11 -20.81 19.76
C GLU A 487 -8.32 -20.17 20.46
N ALA A 488 -8.98 -19.22 19.78
CA ALA A 488 -10.31 -18.72 20.16
C ALA A 488 -11.41 -19.44 19.35
N LYS A 489 -12.25 -20.26 19.98
CA LYS A 489 -13.35 -20.95 19.30
C LYS A 489 -14.56 -20.04 19.08
N GLU A 490 -15.60 -20.57 18.43
CA GLU A 490 -16.85 -19.87 18.14
C GLU A 490 -17.42 -19.22 19.43
N ASP A 491 -17.75 -17.93 19.33
CA ASP A 491 -18.18 -17.01 20.41
C ASP A 491 -17.23 -16.87 21.63
N SER A 492 -16.00 -17.41 21.56
CA SER A 492 -14.98 -17.31 22.62
C SER A 492 -13.87 -16.30 22.29
N VAL A 493 -13.14 -15.86 23.32
CA VAL A 493 -12.07 -14.85 23.19
C VAL A 493 -10.76 -15.34 23.81
N VAL A 494 -9.65 -15.14 23.10
CA VAL A 494 -8.30 -15.15 23.72
C VAL A 494 -7.83 -13.71 23.83
N ALA A 495 -7.46 -13.26 25.02
CA ALA A 495 -7.05 -11.89 25.30
C ALA A 495 -5.59 -11.79 25.71
N PHE A 496 -4.92 -10.71 25.30
CA PHE A 496 -3.53 -10.41 25.58
C PHE A 496 -3.41 -9.05 26.28
N SER A 497 -2.70 -9.04 27.41
CA SER A 497 -2.51 -7.87 28.26
C SER A 497 -1.05 -7.83 28.74
N TYR A 498 -0.28 -6.82 28.37
CA TYR A 498 1.15 -6.64 28.71
C TYR A 498 2.02 -7.89 28.47
N SER A 499 1.75 -8.62 27.39
CA SER A 499 2.29 -9.97 27.13
C SER A 499 3.14 -10.00 25.86
N THR A 500 4.09 -10.93 25.79
CA THR A 500 4.90 -11.19 24.58
C THR A 500 4.67 -12.61 24.13
N ILE A 501 4.24 -12.82 22.89
CA ILE A 501 4.01 -14.15 22.30
C ILE A 501 5.04 -14.38 21.18
N THR A 502 5.88 -15.40 21.35
CA THR A 502 6.93 -15.76 20.39
C THR A 502 6.63 -17.10 19.71
N GLY A 503 6.46 -17.06 18.39
CA GLY A 503 6.28 -18.23 17.53
C GLY A 503 4.91 -18.91 17.58
N GLY A 504 4.84 -20.07 16.93
CA GLY A 504 3.64 -20.92 16.91
C GLY A 504 2.51 -20.44 16.02
N VAL A 505 1.31 -20.94 16.31
CA VAL A 505 0.07 -20.58 15.63
C VAL A 505 -0.88 -19.89 16.59
N LEU A 506 -1.38 -18.73 16.16
CA LEU A 506 -2.57 -18.05 16.68
C LEU A 506 -3.74 -18.36 15.73
N ASN A 507 -4.88 -18.81 16.25
CA ASN A 507 -6.04 -19.21 15.45
C ASN A 507 -7.35 -18.72 16.06
N SER A 508 -8.36 -18.51 15.21
CA SER A 508 -9.74 -18.40 15.69
C SER A 508 -10.74 -19.04 14.73
N VAL A 509 -11.92 -19.40 15.26
CA VAL A 509 -12.93 -20.19 14.55
C VAL A 509 -14.29 -19.48 14.61
N GLY A 510 -14.92 -19.28 13.45
CA GLY A 510 -16.25 -18.66 13.36
C GLY A 510 -16.23 -17.20 13.81
N THR A 511 -16.88 -16.91 14.92
CA THR A 511 -16.93 -15.60 15.59
C THR A 511 -15.83 -15.39 16.64
N GLY A 512 -14.96 -16.37 16.87
CA GLY A 512 -13.87 -16.26 17.86
C GLY A 512 -12.90 -15.12 17.53
N GLU A 513 -12.53 -14.34 18.53
CA GLU A 513 -11.67 -13.15 18.39
C GLU A 513 -10.43 -13.26 19.30
N MET A 514 -9.28 -12.79 18.81
CA MET A 514 -8.05 -12.67 19.59
C MET A 514 -7.79 -11.20 19.88
N GLU A 515 -7.88 -10.80 21.13
CA GLU A 515 -8.00 -9.40 21.56
C GLU A 515 -6.71 -8.90 22.23
N VAL A 516 -6.06 -7.87 21.69
CA VAL A 516 -5.14 -7.03 22.46
C VAL A 516 -5.96 -5.99 23.21
N GLU A 517 -5.90 -6.04 24.54
CA GLU A 517 -6.78 -5.25 25.40
C GLU A 517 -6.46 -3.75 25.38
N VAL A 518 -7.49 -2.92 25.65
CA VAL A 518 -7.35 -1.46 25.75
C VAL A 518 -6.26 -1.04 26.75
N SER A 519 -5.50 0.00 26.40
CA SER A 519 -4.39 0.53 27.23
C SER A 519 -3.28 -0.48 27.53
N SER A 520 -3.05 -1.43 26.62
CA SER A 520 -2.06 -2.49 26.79
C SER A 520 -1.06 -2.62 25.64
N ASP A 521 0.18 -2.93 26.00
CA ASP A 521 1.33 -3.03 25.11
C ASP A 521 1.61 -4.53 24.90
N VAL A 522 1.44 -5.07 23.69
CA VAL A 522 1.61 -6.51 23.40
C VAL A 522 2.58 -6.72 22.26
N ARG A 523 3.52 -7.68 22.40
CA ARG A 523 4.46 -8.07 21.33
C ARG A 523 4.08 -9.40 20.70
N PHE A 524 4.04 -9.43 19.36
CA PHE A 524 3.96 -10.64 18.55
C PHE A 524 5.27 -10.83 17.76
N GLU A 525 5.99 -11.92 18.02
CA GLU A 525 7.29 -12.21 17.43
C GLU A 525 7.25 -13.49 16.58
N SER A 526 7.61 -13.39 15.30
CA SER A 526 7.88 -14.52 14.39
C SER A 526 6.82 -15.66 14.38
N LEU A 527 5.53 -15.30 14.49
CA LEU A 527 4.41 -16.22 14.62
C LEU A 527 3.53 -16.32 13.36
N THR A 528 2.64 -17.32 13.33
CA THR A 528 1.60 -17.47 12.30
C THR A 528 0.25 -17.06 12.86
N ASN A 529 -0.46 -16.14 12.20
CA ASN A 529 -1.87 -15.84 12.48
C ASN A 529 -2.77 -16.43 11.39
N ASN A 530 -3.60 -17.40 11.77
CA ASN A 530 -4.64 -17.99 10.92
C ASN A 530 -6.04 -17.41 11.19
N GLY A 531 -6.22 -16.66 12.28
CA GLY A 531 -7.52 -16.18 12.77
C GLY A 531 -7.69 -14.66 12.70
N THR A 532 -8.61 -14.14 13.51
CA THR A 532 -8.87 -12.70 13.66
C THR A 532 -8.19 -12.18 14.93
N ILE A 533 -7.13 -11.39 14.75
CA ILE A 533 -6.51 -10.57 15.81
C ILE A 533 -7.11 -9.17 15.75
N VAL A 534 -7.38 -8.58 16.91
CA VAL A 534 -7.93 -7.23 17.05
C VAL A 534 -7.18 -6.48 18.13
N SER A 535 -6.68 -5.30 17.78
CA SER A 535 -6.09 -4.34 18.72
C SER A 535 -7.12 -3.28 19.08
N LEU A 536 -7.53 -3.23 20.35
CA LEU A 536 -8.58 -2.30 20.81
C LEU A 536 -8.03 -0.89 21.07
N ASN A 537 -8.89 0.14 20.97
CA ASN A 537 -8.52 1.55 21.14
C ASN A 537 -7.54 1.81 22.30
N ASN A 538 -6.46 2.56 22.03
CA ASN A 538 -5.35 2.84 22.94
C ASN A 538 -4.52 1.58 23.28
N SER A 539 -4.37 0.62 22.37
CA SER A 539 -3.41 -0.48 22.52
C SER A 539 -2.31 -0.40 21.47
N ASP A 540 -1.10 -0.75 21.88
CA ASP A 540 0.09 -0.74 21.04
C ASP A 540 0.51 -2.19 20.81
N THR A 541 0.58 -2.60 19.54
CA THR A 541 0.83 -4.00 19.15
C THR A 541 2.16 -4.10 18.42
N GLU A 542 3.24 -4.34 19.16
CA GLU A 542 4.59 -4.46 18.61
C GLU A 542 4.72 -5.74 17.78
N LEU A 543 5.15 -5.60 16.52
CA LEU A 543 5.43 -6.72 15.63
C LEU A 543 6.95 -6.88 15.48
N LEU A 544 7.44 -8.13 15.49
CA LEU A 544 8.87 -8.41 15.33
C LEU A 544 9.14 -9.63 14.43
N GLY A 545 10.03 -9.45 13.44
CA GLY A 545 10.44 -10.51 12.52
C GLY A 545 9.38 -10.83 11.45
N THR A 546 9.26 -12.10 11.09
CA THR A 546 8.32 -12.53 10.03
C THR A 546 6.99 -12.97 10.64
N ILE A 547 5.93 -12.18 10.43
CA ILE A 547 4.56 -12.54 10.80
C ILE A 547 3.88 -13.19 9.60
N VAL A 548 3.46 -14.44 9.76
CA VAL A 548 2.71 -15.19 8.74
C VAL A 548 1.21 -15.03 9.00
N ASN A 549 0.65 -13.88 8.61
CA ASN A 549 -0.77 -13.61 8.67
C ASN A 549 -1.49 -14.14 7.41
N THR A 550 -2.28 -15.21 7.58
CA THR A 550 -3.26 -15.70 6.60
C THR A 550 -4.70 -15.33 6.98
N GLY A 551 -4.89 -14.71 8.15
CA GLY A 551 -6.18 -14.28 8.68
C GLY A 551 -6.37 -12.77 8.59
N MET A 552 -6.90 -12.17 9.66
CA MET A 552 -7.11 -10.73 9.80
C MET A 552 -6.36 -10.21 11.03
N MET A 553 -5.74 -9.03 10.90
CA MET A 553 -5.26 -8.22 12.03
C MET A 553 -5.92 -6.84 11.92
N GLU A 554 -6.83 -6.49 12.83
CA GLU A 554 -7.58 -5.21 12.80
C GLU A 554 -7.19 -4.29 13.97
N SER A 555 -6.69 -3.08 13.68
CA SER A 555 -6.61 -2.00 14.66
C SER A 555 -7.93 -1.24 14.73
N ARG A 556 -8.54 -1.15 15.92
CA ARG A 556 -9.83 -0.47 16.19
C ARG A 556 -9.64 0.81 17.01
N ALA A 557 -8.98 1.81 16.42
CA ALA A 557 -8.83 3.14 17.02
C ALA A 557 -10.16 3.92 17.05
N THR A 558 -10.36 4.80 18.05
CA THR A 558 -11.57 5.66 18.10
C THR A 558 -11.31 7.10 18.53
N THR A 559 -10.58 7.34 19.63
CA THR A 559 -10.25 8.69 20.13
C THR A 559 -8.82 8.82 20.65
N ALA A 560 -8.07 7.73 20.59
CA ALA A 560 -6.66 7.62 20.91
C ALA A 560 -6.02 6.73 19.85
N ASP A 561 -4.71 6.86 19.68
CA ASP A 561 -3.93 6.11 18.70
C ASP A 561 -3.95 4.61 19.03
N THR A 562 -3.78 3.74 18.04
CA THR A 562 -3.84 2.27 18.20
C THR A 562 -3.04 1.64 17.06
N ASP A 563 -1.78 1.35 17.34
CA ASP A 563 -0.78 1.17 16.29
C ASP A 563 -0.17 -0.23 16.28
N TYR A 564 0.12 -0.72 15.08
CA TYR A 564 1.09 -1.81 14.90
C TYR A 564 2.50 -1.20 14.91
N GLU A 565 3.32 -1.57 15.89
CA GLU A 565 4.60 -0.90 16.11
C GLU A 565 5.77 -1.74 15.58
N ILE A 566 6.57 -1.18 14.69
CA ILE A 566 7.74 -1.83 14.07
C ILE A 566 9.01 -1.42 14.83
N LYS A 567 9.16 -1.98 16.03
CA LYS A 567 10.25 -1.65 16.97
C LYS A 567 11.33 -2.73 17.01
N THR A 568 12.55 -2.31 17.35
CA THR A 568 13.73 -3.18 17.54
C THR A 568 14.24 -4.01 16.33
N GLY A 569 13.59 -3.94 15.17
CA GLY A 569 14.08 -4.54 13.92
C GLY A 569 13.07 -4.47 12.76
N ASP A 570 13.46 -5.00 11.61
CA ASP A 570 12.60 -5.10 10.43
C ASP A 570 11.48 -6.12 10.62
N VAL A 571 10.30 -5.83 10.05
CA VAL A 571 9.13 -6.72 10.05
C VAL A 571 8.77 -7.12 8.64
N THR A 572 8.37 -8.38 8.46
CA THR A 572 7.90 -8.90 7.17
C THR A 572 6.55 -9.58 7.35
N LEU A 573 5.51 -9.06 6.69
CA LEU A 573 4.15 -9.59 6.75
C LEU A 573 3.86 -10.45 5.51
N THR A 574 3.48 -11.71 5.70
CA THR A 574 3.27 -12.71 4.64
C THR A 574 2.12 -13.66 4.95
N GLY A 575 1.60 -14.42 3.97
CA GLY A 575 0.53 -15.41 4.16
C GLY A 575 -0.80 -15.13 3.43
N GLY A 576 -0.91 -14.03 2.68
CA GLY A 576 -2.11 -13.66 1.92
C GLY A 576 -3.29 -13.11 2.73
N GLY A 577 -3.08 -12.79 4.01
CA GLY A 577 -4.08 -12.23 4.91
C GLY A 577 -4.27 -10.72 4.77
N VAL A 578 -5.08 -10.18 5.68
CA VAL A 578 -5.47 -8.76 5.74
C VAL A 578 -4.93 -8.11 7.02
N VAL A 579 -4.39 -6.90 6.89
CA VAL A 579 -4.21 -5.94 7.99
C VAL A 579 -5.18 -4.79 7.77
N LYS A 580 -5.96 -4.42 8.77
CA LYS A 580 -7.04 -3.45 8.64
C LYS A 580 -6.88 -2.33 9.65
N LEU A 581 -6.87 -1.10 9.16
CA LEU A 581 -6.84 0.12 9.97
C LEU A 581 -8.27 0.68 10.04
N SER A 582 -8.93 0.49 11.18
CA SER A 582 -10.31 0.91 11.42
C SER A 582 -10.36 2.15 12.31
N GLY A 583 -9.99 3.30 11.74
CA GLY A 583 -10.17 4.63 12.34
C GLY A 583 -9.05 5.59 11.96
N ASN A 584 -9.34 6.89 11.89
CA ASN A 584 -8.35 7.94 11.59
C ASN A 584 -7.12 7.96 12.52
N ASN A 585 -7.20 7.33 13.71
CA ASN A 585 -6.14 7.16 14.70
C ASN A 585 -5.54 5.74 14.71
N ALA A 586 -5.87 4.87 13.75
CA ALA A 586 -5.24 3.56 13.58
C ALA A 586 -3.98 3.71 12.74
N GLY A 587 -2.88 3.07 13.14
CA GLY A 587 -1.59 3.29 12.48
C GLY A 587 -0.69 2.08 12.35
N ILE A 588 0.38 2.27 11.59
CA ILE A 588 1.58 1.43 11.61
C ILE A 588 2.78 2.35 11.75
N ASN A 589 3.45 2.30 12.90
CA ASN A 589 4.55 3.20 13.30
C ASN A 589 5.83 2.39 13.62
N GLY A 590 6.89 3.00 14.18
CA GLY A 590 7.98 2.21 14.77
C GLY A 590 9.19 3.01 15.22
N ASP A 591 10.34 2.33 15.36
CA ASP A 591 11.65 2.95 15.65
C ASP A 591 12.33 3.49 14.38
N THR A 592 13.07 4.59 14.49
CA THR A 592 13.77 5.20 13.35
C THR A 592 14.74 4.22 12.68
N GLY A 593 14.56 4.02 11.37
CA GLY A 593 15.40 3.15 10.56
C GLY A 593 14.95 1.68 10.47
N SER A 594 13.88 1.27 11.18
CA SER A 594 13.23 -0.03 10.93
C SER A 594 12.50 -0.03 9.58
N VAL A 595 12.30 -1.20 8.97
CA VAL A 595 11.53 -1.36 7.71
C VAL A 595 10.33 -2.29 7.87
N LEU A 596 9.17 -1.86 7.38
CA LEU A 596 8.00 -2.70 7.14
C LEU A 596 8.03 -3.27 5.71
N THR A 597 8.12 -4.59 5.59
CA THR A 597 7.95 -5.30 4.31
C THR A 597 6.57 -5.94 4.22
N ILE A 598 5.72 -5.42 3.33
CA ILE A 598 4.44 -6.02 2.94
C ILE A 598 4.75 -7.02 1.83
N GLY A 599 4.59 -8.33 2.08
CA GLY A 599 4.94 -9.39 1.12
C GLY A 599 3.84 -9.70 0.12
N ASP A 600 2.74 -10.29 0.62
CA ASP A 600 1.56 -10.73 -0.15
C ASP A 600 0.24 -10.33 0.53
N GLN A 601 0.32 -9.42 1.51
CA GLN A 601 -0.82 -8.97 2.32
C GLN A 601 -1.63 -7.91 1.60
N THR A 602 -2.89 -7.78 2.02
CA THR A 602 -3.65 -6.53 1.85
C THR A 602 -3.57 -5.72 3.14
N ILE A 603 -3.13 -4.47 3.08
CA ILE A 603 -3.37 -3.46 4.12
C ILE A 603 -4.53 -2.57 3.65
N GLU A 604 -5.60 -2.48 4.42
CA GLU A 604 -6.80 -1.70 4.04
C GLU A 604 -7.30 -0.75 5.14
N GLY A 605 -8.11 0.23 4.77
CA GLY A 605 -8.91 1.03 5.70
C GLY A 605 -8.70 2.54 5.62
N GLU A 606 -8.69 3.18 6.80
CA GLU A 606 -8.26 4.57 7.03
C GLU A 606 -7.29 4.63 8.22
N GLY A 607 -6.36 5.58 8.23
CA GLY A 607 -5.29 5.64 9.23
C GLY A 607 -3.99 6.23 8.69
N SER A 608 -2.87 5.87 9.29
CA SER A 608 -1.52 6.27 8.83
C SER A 608 -0.51 5.12 8.81
N ILE A 609 0.47 5.19 7.91
CA ILE A 609 1.56 4.22 7.79
C ILE A 609 2.88 5.00 7.72
N GLY A 610 3.84 4.65 8.57
CA GLY A 610 5.21 5.16 8.56
C GLY A 610 5.48 6.31 9.54
N HIS A 611 4.59 7.29 9.62
CA HIS A 611 4.67 8.49 10.48
C HIS A 611 5.98 9.31 10.37
N ASN A 612 6.70 9.19 9.25
CA ASN A 612 8.06 9.67 9.01
C ASN A 612 9.08 9.08 9.99
N VAL A 613 8.95 7.78 10.32
CA VAL A 613 9.83 7.07 11.25
C VAL A 613 10.32 5.72 10.72
N ILE A 614 9.49 4.96 10.01
CA ILE A 614 9.89 3.65 9.44
C ILE A 614 9.92 3.67 7.91
N GLY A 615 10.84 2.89 7.33
CA GLY A 615 10.89 2.61 5.89
C GLY A 615 9.79 1.65 5.45
N LEU A 616 9.36 1.75 4.20
CA LEU A 616 8.27 0.93 3.65
C LEU A 616 8.68 0.20 2.36
N VAL A 617 8.38 -1.09 2.30
CA VAL A 617 8.53 -1.93 1.11
C VAL A 617 7.21 -2.64 0.82
N ASN A 618 6.49 -2.19 -0.21
CA ASN A 618 5.33 -2.90 -0.73
C ASN A 618 5.78 -3.84 -1.87
N SER A 619 5.93 -5.13 -1.57
CA SER A 619 6.48 -6.13 -2.51
C SER A 619 5.51 -6.43 -3.65
N ALA A 620 5.98 -7.09 -4.72
CA ALA A 620 5.22 -7.35 -5.96
C ALA A 620 3.88 -8.14 -5.83
N SER A 621 3.46 -8.56 -4.63
CA SER A 621 2.13 -9.14 -4.37
C SER A 621 1.37 -8.46 -3.22
N GLY A 622 1.93 -7.41 -2.63
CA GLY A 622 1.28 -6.58 -1.62
C GLY A 622 0.31 -5.57 -2.22
N LEU A 623 -0.74 -5.28 -1.45
CA LEU A 623 -1.75 -4.28 -1.75
C LEU A 623 -1.89 -3.35 -0.54
N VAL A 624 -1.89 -2.04 -0.76
CA VAL A 624 -2.32 -1.04 0.22
C VAL A 624 -3.53 -0.31 -0.35
N ASP A 625 -4.69 -0.37 0.30
CA ASP A 625 -5.98 0.02 -0.27
C ASP A 625 -6.79 0.96 0.65
N ALA A 626 -6.85 2.23 0.30
CA ALA A 626 -7.66 3.22 1.00
C ALA A 626 -9.14 3.08 0.59
N ASN A 627 -9.87 2.19 1.28
CA ASN A 627 -11.21 1.73 0.90
C ASN A 627 -12.37 2.27 1.78
N VAL A 628 -12.08 3.19 2.71
CA VAL A 628 -13.11 3.84 3.55
C VAL A 628 -13.62 5.11 2.89
N SER A 629 -14.87 5.11 2.41
CA SER A 629 -15.55 6.27 1.79
C SER A 629 -15.35 7.59 2.54
N GLY A 630 -14.51 8.48 2.01
CA GLY A 630 -14.18 9.79 2.59
C GLY A 630 -13.19 9.76 3.78
N GLY A 631 -12.79 8.57 4.21
CA GLY A 631 -11.64 8.36 5.10
C GLY A 631 -10.33 8.47 4.33
N VAL A 632 -9.22 8.64 5.05
CA VAL A 632 -7.89 8.76 4.47
C VAL A 632 -6.95 7.71 5.04
N LEU A 633 -6.21 7.03 4.15
CA LEU A 633 -5.01 6.28 4.50
C LEU A 633 -3.78 7.10 4.06
N ASN A 634 -3.00 7.59 5.03
CA ASN A 634 -1.82 8.44 4.78
C ASN A 634 -0.52 7.64 4.93
N ILE A 635 0.23 7.48 3.84
CA ILE A 635 1.58 6.92 3.84
C ILE A 635 2.59 8.08 3.97
N ASP A 636 3.47 7.96 4.95
CA ASP A 636 4.51 8.93 5.33
C ASP A 636 5.71 8.12 5.85
N SER A 637 6.56 7.63 4.95
CA SER A 637 7.73 6.76 5.24
C SER A 637 8.96 7.59 5.64
N ASP A 638 9.89 6.98 6.38
CA ASP A 638 11.20 7.55 6.69
C ASP A 638 11.96 7.92 5.39
N GLN A 639 12.56 9.10 5.40
CA GLN A 639 13.43 9.66 4.35
C GLN A 639 14.85 9.06 4.35
N VAL A 640 15.21 8.22 5.32
CA VAL A 640 16.50 7.51 5.38
C VAL A 640 16.45 6.13 4.69
N ASN A 641 15.26 5.56 4.54
CA ASN A 641 15.04 4.22 3.99
C ASN A 641 14.07 4.30 2.78
N ASP A 642 14.62 4.36 1.56
CA ASP A 642 13.91 4.49 0.27
C ASP A 642 12.57 3.71 0.24
N PHE A 643 11.44 4.40 0.03
CA PHE A 643 10.13 3.72 -0.08
C PHE A 643 10.04 2.99 -1.42
N LEU A 644 10.07 1.65 -1.39
CA LEU A 644 9.93 0.82 -2.58
C LEU A 644 8.48 0.32 -2.76
N ASN A 645 7.84 0.68 -3.88
CA ASN A 645 6.57 0.09 -4.31
C ASN A 645 6.76 -0.80 -5.54
N GLU A 646 6.87 -2.11 -5.32
CA GLU A 646 6.68 -3.13 -6.36
C GLU A 646 5.22 -3.63 -6.44
N GLY A 647 4.44 -3.46 -5.37
CA GLY A 647 3.05 -3.88 -5.27
C GLY A 647 2.06 -2.86 -5.83
N THR A 648 0.80 -2.94 -5.37
CA THR A 648 -0.22 -1.94 -5.70
C THR A 648 -0.48 -1.03 -4.51
N LEU A 649 -0.51 0.29 -4.75
CA LEU A 649 -1.12 1.26 -3.86
C LEU A 649 -2.44 1.71 -4.50
N ARG A 650 -3.55 1.74 -3.74
CA ARG A 650 -4.89 2.01 -4.26
C ARG A 650 -5.68 2.97 -3.36
N ALA A 651 -6.55 3.76 -3.98
CA ALA A 651 -7.76 4.29 -3.36
C ALA A 651 -9.01 3.67 -4.03
N SER A 652 -9.94 3.13 -3.25
CA SER A 652 -11.17 2.45 -3.70
C SER A 652 -12.39 2.86 -2.87
N ASP A 653 -13.60 2.47 -3.29
CA ASP A 653 -14.87 2.69 -2.60
C ASP A 653 -15.10 4.12 -2.01
N GLY A 654 -14.60 5.14 -2.70
CA GLY A 654 -14.69 6.56 -2.31
C GLY A 654 -13.67 7.01 -1.26
N GLY A 655 -12.73 6.15 -0.87
CA GLY A 655 -11.61 6.48 0.02
C GLY A 655 -10.48 7.27 -0.64
N ILE A 656 -9.55 7.71 0.21
CA ILE A 656 -8.46 8.61 -0.15
C ILE A 656 -7.13 7.97 0.26
N LEU A 657 -6.27 7.69 -0.72
CA LEU A 657 -4.86 7.36 -0.46
C LEU A 657 -4.05 8.66 -0.51
N ARG A 658 -3.32 9.01 0.55
CA ARG A 658 -2.36 10.12 0.54
C ARG A 658 -0.94 9.59 0.66
N ILE A 659 -0.06 10.10 -0.19
CA ILE A 659 1.39 9.92 -0.12
C ILE A 659 1.96 11.28 0.29
N SER A 660 2.51 11.35 1.50
CA SER A 660 3.05 12.55 2.12
C SER A 660 4.55 12.42 2.34
N GLY A 661 5.31 13.50 2.15
CA GLY A 661 6.66 13.66 2.69
C GLY A 661 7.69 12.60 2.31
N THR A 662 7.54 11.88 1.18
CA THR A 662 8.32 10.66 0.87
C THR A 662 9.05 10.70 -0.46
N ASP A 663 10.24 10.08 -0.50
CA ASP A 663 10.92 9.71 -1.74
C ASP A 663 10.62 8.23 -2.06
N MET A 664 9.93 7.97 -3.17
CA MET A 664 9.42 6.66 -3.55
C MET A 664 9.98 6.16 -4.89
N ALA A 665 10.54 4.96 -4.88
CA ALA A 665 10.80 4.16 -6.08
C ALA A 665 9.55 3.32 -6.42
N ASN A 666 8.78 3.76 -7.41
CA ASN A 666 7.60 3.05 -7.89
C ASN A 666 7.94 2.18 -9.11
N SER A 667 7.85 0.86 -8.96
CA SER A 667 8.07 -0.11 -10.03
C SER A 667 6.77 -0.68 -10.61
N ASN A 668 5.61 -0.26 -10.10
CA ASN A 668 4.29 -0.79 -10.47
C ASN A 668 3.24 0.34 -10.46
N VAL A 669 2.08 0.16 -9.83
CA VAL A 669 0.93 1.07 -9.98
C VAL A 669 0.48 1.69 -8.66
N ILE A 670 0.18 2.99 -8.75
CA ILE A 670 -0.56 3.76 -7.75
C ILE A 670 -1.87 4.17 -8.43
N GLU A 671 -3.01 3.66 -7.95
CA GLU A 671 -4.28 3.80 -8.65
C GLU A 671 -5.42 4.44 -7.82
N SER A 672 -6.25 5.24 -8.48
CA SER A 672 -7.54 5.70 -7.98
C SER A 672 -8.67 5.06 -8.78
N LEU A 673 -9.56 4.35 -8.10
CA LEU A 673 -10.79 3.79 -8.71
C LEU A 673 -11.93 4.82 -8.76
N ASP A 674 -13.05 4.43 -9.36
CA ASP A 674 -14.21 5.31 -9.59
C ASP A 674 -14.74 5.91 -8.28
N GLY A 675 -14.76 7.25 -8.19
CA GLY A 675 -15.18 8.01 -7.01
C GLY A 675 -14.11 8.22 -5.93
N SER A 676 -12.92 7.61 -6.05
CA SER A 676 -11.82 7.71 -5.07
C SER A 676 -10.78 8.78 -5.43
N ARG A 677 -9.76 8.97 -4.57
CA ARG A 677 -8.69 9.95 -4.78
C ARG A 677 -7.33 9.42 -4.35
N VAL A 678 -6.32 9.56 -5.21
CA VAL A 678 -4.90 9.52 -4.80
C VAL A 678 -4.44 10.97 -4.62
N GLU A 679 -3.74 11.25 -3.53
CA GLU A 679 -3.16 12.55 -3.21
C GLU A 679 -1.65 12.44 -3.07
N ILE A 680 -0.91 13.33 -3.74
CA ILE A 680 0.55 13.44 -3.64
C ILE A 680 0.86 14.79 -2.98
N ASN A 681 1.68 14.74 -1.93
CA ASN A 681 1.92 15.85 -1.01
C ASN A 681 3.40 15.93 -0.65
N ASN A 682 4.14 16.83 -1.28
CA ASN A 682 5.57 17.05 -1.02
C ASN A 682 6.38 15.74 -1.08
N SER A 683 6.21 14.98 -2.17
CA SER A 683 6.79 13.65 -2.34
C SER A 683 7.38 13.48 -3.73
N SER A 684 8.46 12.70 -3.84
CA SER A 684 9.10 12.30 -5.09
C SER A 684 8.64 10.89 -5.48
N ILE A 685 8.25 10.70 -6.74
CA ILE A 685 7.84 9.41 -7.29
C ILE A 685 8.67 9.13 -8.55
N THR A 686 9.58 8.16 -8.45
CA THR A 686 10.40 7.69 -9.56
C THR A 686 9.82 6.41 -10.15
N GLY A 687 9.32 6.49 -11.38
CA GLY A 687 8.89 5.35 -12.20
C GLY A 687 7.44 4.87 -12.05
N GLY A 688 7.15 3.78 -12.74
CA GLY A 688 5.85 3.08 -12.71
C GLY A 688 4.71 3.89 -13.31
N THR A 689 3.48 3.59 -12.88
CA THR A 689 2.25 4.21 -13.38
C THR A 689 1.44 4.85 -12.26
N LEU A 690 1.04 6.12 -12.47
CA LEU A 690 -0.03 6.79 -11.73
C LEU A 690 -1.32 6.68 -12.57
N ARG A 691 -2.36 6.03 -12.04
CA ARG A 691 -3.58 5.73 -12.79
C ARG A 691 -4.86 6.22 -12.11
N SER A 692 -5.75 6.82 -12.89
CA SER A 692 -7.13 7.15 -12.51
C SER A 692 -8.13 6.35 -13.35
N VAL A 693 -9.26 5.95 -12.76
CA VAL A 693 -10.31 5.15 -13.42
C VAL A 693 -11.68 5.78 -13.18
N GLY A 694 -12.49 5.89 -14.24
CA GLY A 694 -13.85 6.44 -14.14
C GLY A 694 -13.83 7.92 -13.76
N THR A 695 -14.34 8.22 -12.56
CA THR A 695 -14.36 9.56 -11.94
C THR A 695 -13.28 9.77 -10.88
N GLY A 696 -12.48 8.75 -10.55
CA GLY A 696 -11.35 8.89 -9.63
C GLY A 696 -10.21 9.73 -10.23
N THR A 697 -9.40 10.38 -9.38
CA THR A 697 -8.30 11.26 -9.82
C THR A 697 -7.00 11.03 -9.04
N VAL A 698 -5.88 11.51 -9.61
CA VAL A 698 -4.57 11.64 -8.95
C VAL A 698 -4.26 13.13 -8.78
N ASP A 699 -4.08 13.60 -7.55
CA ASP A 699 -4.07 15.03 -7.23
C ASP A 699 -2.77 15.48 -6.55
N ILE A 700 -2.09 16.49 -7.11
CA ILE A 700 -1.01 17.23 -6.44
C ILE A 700 -1.64 18.32 -5.58
N LEU A 701 -1.37 18.31 -4.26
CA LEU A 701 -2.06 19.17 -3.31
C LEU A 701 -1.57 20.63 -3.33
N THR A 702 -2.46 21.56 -2.94
CA THR A 702 -2.16 22.99 -2.80
C THR A 702 -1.02 23.25 -1.82
N SER A 703 -0.10 24.15 -2.16
CA SER A 703 1.10 24.49 -1.37
C SER A 703 2.06 23.31 -1.19
N THR A 704 2.24 22.54 -2.26
CA THR A 704 3.19 21.41 -2.31
C THR A 704 3.99 21.40 -3.60
N ASN A 705 5.20 20.87 -3.52
CA ASN A 705 6.12 20.64 -4.63
C ASN A 705 6.35 19.13 -4.72
N SER A 706 5.92 18.48 -5.80
CA SER A 706 5.98 17.01 -5.91
C SER A 706 6.61 16.59 -7.22
N LEU A 707 7.69 15.80 -7.13
CA LEU A 707 8.51 15.38 -8.26
C LEU A 707 8.02 14.08 -8.86
N LEU A 708 7.85 14.06 -10.19
CA LEU A 708 7.58 12.88 -10.99
C LEU A 708 8.79 12.63 -11.90
N GLU A 709 9.53 11.55 -11.66
CA GLU A 709 10.65 11.14 -12.54
C GLU A 709 10.28 9.88 -13.33
N ASN A 710 10.36 9.94 -14.67
CA ASN A 710 10.15 8.79 -15.56
C ASN A 710 8.80 8.03 -15.36
N VAL A 711 7.75 8.76 -14.95
CA VAL A 711 6.42 8.23 -14.58
C VAL A 711 5.50 8.09 -15.81
N THR A 712 4.66 7.06 -15.82
CA THR A 712 3.50 6.94 -16.74
C THR A 712 2.23 7.48 -16.08
N ILE A 713 1.43 8.27 -16.79
CA ILE A 713 0.18 8.86 -16.29
C ILE A 713 -0.98 8.38 -17.15
N GLU A 714 -1.93 7.68 -16.51
CA GLU A 714 -3.14 7.14 -17.14
C GLU A 714 -4.40 7.74 -16.45
N GLY A 715 -5.40 8.16 -17.22
CA GLY A 715 -6.61 8.80 -16.64
C GLY A 715 -6.40 10.29 -16.33
N ASN A 716 -7.01 10.79 -15.25
CA ASN A 716 -7.00 12.20 -14.86
C ASN A 716 -6.04 12.48 -13.69
N MET A 717 -5.07 13.36 -13.93
CA MET A 717 -4.22 13.98 -12.93
C MET A 717 -4.55 15.48 -12.80
N ARG A 718 -4.48 16.03 -11.59
CA ARG A 718 -4.77 17.46 -11.31
C ARG A 718 -3.73 18.09 -10.41
N SER A 719 -3.26 19.28 -10.75
CA SER A 719 -2.36 20.09 -9.94
C SER A 719 -3.12 21.30 -9.43
N PHE A 720 -3.33 21.41 -8.12
CA PHE A 720 -4.16 22.48 -7.55
C PHE A 720 -3.40 23.80 -7.34
N ASN A 721 -4.14 24.91 -7.25
CA ASN A 721 -3.60 26.26 -7.04
C ASN A 721 -2.46 26.33 -5.99
N ASN A 722 -1.35 26.97 -6.37
CA ASN A 722 -0.13 27.10 -5.57
C ASN A 722 0.59 25.73 -5.37
N SER A 723 0.62 24.88 -6.39
CA SER A 723 1.42 23.64 -6.39
C SER A 723 2.26 23.52 -7.66
N ASP A 724 3.41 22.88 -7.51
CA ASP A 724 4.34 22.63 -8.60
C ASP A 724 4.45 21.13 -8.81
N THR A 725 4.10 20.68 -10.02
CA THR A 725 4.28 19.31 -10.51
C THR A 725 5.64 19.26 -11.17
N GLU A 726 6.66 19.01 -10.35
CA GLU A 726 8.04 18.95 -10.79
C GLU A 726 8.23 17.68 -11.66
N ILE A 727 8.93 17.80 -12.79
CA ILE A 727 9.14 16.71 -13.73
C ILE A 727 10.60 16.51 -14.12
N LEU A 728 10.99 15.25 -14.29
CA LEU A 728 12.32 14.85 -14.75
C LEU A 728 12.25 13.61 -15.68
N GLY A 729 13.09 13.58 -16.71
CA GLY A 729 13.16 12.46 -17.65
C GLY A 729 11.95 12.37 -18.58
N THR A 730 11.43 11.16 -18.82
CA THR A 730 10.31 10.93 -19.76
C THR A 730 9.01 10.65 -19.03
N ILE A 731 8.09 11.61 -19.03
CA ILE A 731 6.73 11.43 -18.51
C ILE A 731 5.83 10.92 -19.64
N THR A 732 5.27 9.73 -19.45
CA THR A 732 4.38 9.10 -20.43
C THR A 732 2.91 9.35 -20.07
N ASN A 733 2.41 10.55 -20.38
CA ASN A 733 1.01 10.90 -20.22
C ASN A 733 0.17 10.40 -21.41
N THR A 734 -0.70 9.43 -21.14
CA THR A 734 -1.74 8.94 -22.07
C THR A 734 -3.15 9.41 -21.68
N GLY A 735 -3.25 10.30 -20.70
CA GLY A 735 -4.49 10.77 -20.09
C GLY A 735 -4.64 12.29 -20.17
N THR A 736 -4.97 12.92 -19.05
CA THR A 736 -5.10 14.37 -18.92
C THR A 736 -4.41 14.86 -17.65
N MET A 737 -3.47 15.79 -17.78
CA MET A 737 -2.90 16.57 -16.67
C MET A 737 -3.55 17.95 -16.66
N GLU A 738 -4.32 18.29 -15.61
CA GLU A 738 -5.00 19.58 -15.48
C GLU A 738 -4.31 20.51 -14.46
N VAL A 739 -3.90 21.69 -14.90
CA VAL A 739 -3.18 22.68 -14.09
C VAL A 739 -4.15 23.76 -13.59
N LEU A 740 -4.73 23.54 -12.40
CA LEU A 740 -5.84 24.32 -11.80
C LEU A 740 -5.37 25.58 -11.06
N ALA A 741 -4.70 26.49 -11.78
CA ALA A 741 -4.22 27.75 -11.23
C ALA A 741 -5.34 28.78 -11.02
N THR A 742 -5.32 29.51 -9.89
CA THR A 742 -6.28 30.62 -9.65
C THR A 742 -5.55 31.92 -9.32
N THR A 743 -5.29 32.21 -8.04
CA THR A 743 -4.64 33.45 -7.58
C THR A 743 -3.12 33.36 -7.50
N ALA A 744 -2.57 32.14 -7.45
CA ALA A 744 -1.13 31.86 -7.41
C ALA A 744 -0.70 31.12 -8.68
N PRO A 745 0.61 31.08 -8.99
CA PRO A 745 1.17 30.13 -9.96
C PRO A 745 0.74 28.69 -9.66
N THR A 746 0.70 27.87 -10.69
CA THR A 746 0.64 26.41 -10.58
C THR A 746 1.32 25.88 -11.83
N SER A 747 2.35 25.07 -11.63
CA SER A 747 3.31 24.74 -12.68
C SER A 747 3.38 23.26 -12.95
N ILE A 748 3.69 22.91 -14.20
CA ILE A 748 4.51 21.75 -14.50
C ILE A 748 5.94 22.30 -14.67
N GLU A 749 6.83 22.02 -13.72
CA GLU A 749 8.18 22.60 -13.65
C GLU A 749 9.26 21.58 -14.02
N VAL A 750 10.09 21.88 -15.02
CA VAL A 750 11.25 21.04 -15.38
C VAL A 750 12.40 21.26 -14.38
N GLN A 751 12.73 20.21 -13.62
CA GLN A 751 13.84 20.21 -12.66
C GLN A 751 15.19 19.98 -13.34
N THR A 752 16.26 19.63 -12.61
CA THR A 752 17.64 19.60 -13.13
C THR A 752 17.91 18.50 -14.17
N GLY A 753 17.48 18.73 -15.41
CA GLY A 753 17.68 17.89 -16.59
C GLY A 753 16.76 18.36 -17.73
N ASP A 754 16.80 17.67 -18.87
CA ASP A 754 15.75 17.84 -19.89
C ASP A 754 14.56 16.93 -19.59
N ALA A 755 13.36 17.39 -19.87
CA ALA A 755 12.12 16.62 -19.69
C ALA A 755 11.40 16.39 -21.02
N THR A 756 10.72 15.25 -21.15
CA THR A 756 9.90 14.91 -22.32
C THR A 756 8.50 14.47 -21.89
N LEU A 757 7.46 15.07 -22.47
CA LEU A 757 6.07 14.63 -22.33
C LEU A 757 5.65 13.87 -23.59
N THR A 758 5.17 12.64 -23.44
CA THR A 758 4.83 11.72 -24.54
C THR A 758 3.68 10.77 -24.17
N GLY A 759 3.08 10.05 -25.12
CA GLY A 759 2.00 9.09 -24.89
C GLY A 759 0.63 9.45 -25.48
N GLY A 760 0.52 10.55 -26.25
CA GLY A 760 -0.70 10.98 -26.93
C GLY A 760 -1.79 11.61 -26.07
N GLY A 761 -1.50 11.91 -24.80
CA GLY A 761 -2.40 12.57 -23.86
C GLY A 761 -2.47 14.11 -23.98
N THR A 762 -3.21 14.71 -23.05
CA THR A 762 -3.45 16.16 -22.98
C THR A 762 -2.86 16.78 -21.71
N VAL A 763 -2.37 18.01 -21.83
CA VAL A 763 -2.07 18.93 -20.72
C VAL A 763 -2.97 20.15 -20.84
N THR A 764 -3.84 20.38 -19.87
CA THR A 764 -4.82 21.48 -19.89
C THR A 764 -4.43 22.56 -18.88
N LEU A 765 -4.09 23.75 -19.37
CA LEU A 765 -3.71 24.89 -18.55
C LEU A 765 -4.96 25.70 -18.14
N SER A 766 -5.47 25.40 -16.94
CA SER A 766 -6.78 25.87 -16.43
C SER A 766 -6.67 27.15 -15.58
N GLY A 767 -5.93 28.17 -16.04
CA GLY A 767 -5.91 29.48 -15.39
C GLY A 767 -4.90 30.47 -15.95
N SER A 768 -5.10 31.79 -15.76
CA SER A 768 -4.12 32.81 -16.21
C SER A 768 -2.76 32.73 -15.52
N ASN A 769 -2.68 31.99 -14.41
CA ASN A 769 -1.45 31.70 -13.66
C ASN A 769 -0.99 30.23 -13.84
N ALA A 770 -1.62 29.45 -14.73
CA ALA A 770 -1.21 28.08 -15.05
C ALA A 770 0.03 28.12 -15.94
N ARG A 771 0.97 27.21 -15.71
CA ARG A 771 2.29 27.27 -16.35
C ARG A 771 2.83 25.92 -16.76
N MET A 772 3.69 25.98 -17.77
CA MET A 772 4.78 25.03 -17.97
C MET A 772 6.07 25.85 -17.92
N ASP A 773 6.91 25.62 -16.92
CA ASP A 773 8.16 26.32 -16.69
C ASP A 773 9.26 25.34 -16.24
N GLY A 774 10.40 25.84 -15.74
CA GLY A 774 11.56 25.01 -15.44
C GLY A 774 12.79 25.80 -15.01
N LEU A 775 13.81 25.09 -14.54
CA LEU A 775 15.08 25.70 -14.12
C LEU A 775 15.87 26.27 -15.31
N SER A 776 16.67 27.30 -15.04
CA SER A 776 17.47 27.98 -16.07
C SER A 776 18.40 27.03 -16.82
N GLY A 777 18.23 26.98 -18.15
CA GLY A 777 19.03 26.16 -19.06
C GLY A 777 18.47 24.76 -19.36
N THR A 778 17.31 24.40 -18.80
CA THR A 778 16.59 23.15 -19.12
C THR A 778 15.83 23.23 -20.46
N VAL A 779 15.46 22.08 -21.04
CA VAL A 779 14.57 22.00 -22.20
C VAL A 779 13.37 21.07 -21.93
N LEU A 780 12.17 21.58 -22.22
CA LEU A 780 10.94 20.78 -22.29
C LEU A 780 10.67 20.32 -23.72
N THR A 781 10.60 19.01 -23.94
CA THR A 781 10.15 18.41 -25.21
C THR A 781 8.69 17.98 -25.10
N ILE A 782 7.81 18.66 -25.84
CA ILE A 782 6.43 18.25 -26.09
C ILE A 782 6.48 17.26 -27.27
N GLY A 783 6.20 15.98 -27.03
CA GLY A 783 6.39 14.90 -28.01
C GLY A 783 5.20 14.73 -28.98
N ASP A 784 4.16 14.05 -28.52
CA ASP A 784 2.91 13.76 -29.23
C ASP A 784 1.67 14.24 -28.45
N GLN A 785 1.88 15.12 -27.47
CA GLN A 785 0.87 15.64 -26.57
C GLN A 785 0.07 16.77 -27.20
N THR A 786 -1.16 16.97 -26.71
CA THR A 786 -1.88 18.24 -26.86
C THR A 786 -1.69 19.09 -25.60
N VAL A 787 -1.07 20.26 -25.71
CA VAL A 787 -1.08 21.30 -24.67
C VAL A 787 -2.14 22.32 -25.03
N GLU A 788 -3.09 22.59 -24.15
CA GLU A 788 -4.22 23.49 -24.42
C GLU A 788 -4.51 24.45 -23.26
N GLY A 789 -5.37 25.44 -23.50
CA GLY A 789 -5.93 26.29 -22.44
C GLY A 789 -5.49 27.75 -22.48
N GLN A 790 -5.12 28.27 -21.32
CA GLN A 790 -4.63 29.63 -21.08
C GLN A 790 -3.51 29.61 -20.03
N GLY A 791 -2.60 30.58 -20.03
CA GLY A 791 -1.50 30.60 -19.07
C GLY A 791 -0.17 31.01 -19.71
N SER A 792 0.93 30.37 -19.34
CA SER A 792 2.26 30.63 -19.91
C SER A 792 3.11 29.37 -20.10
N ILE A 793 3.95 29.36 -21.12
CA ILE A 793 4.92 28.29 -21.42
C ILE A 793 6.31 28.93 -21.57
N GLY A 794 7.29 28.43 -20.81
CA GLY A 794 8.70 28.84 -20.84
C GLY A 794 9.09 29.89 -19.78
N VAL A 795 8.22 30.90 -19.55
CA VAL A 795 8.36 32.05 -18.62
C VAL A 795 9.76 32.72 -18.55
N ASN A 796 10.50 32.69 -19.66
CA ASN A 796 11.90 33.11 -19.79
C ASN A 796 12.83 32.40 -18.78
N THR A 797 12.63 31.09 -18.56
CA THR A 797 13.55 30.24 -17.78
C THR A 797 13.98 28.96 -18.51
N MET A 798 13.14 28.35 -19.33
CA MET A 798 13.47 27.13 -20.08
C MET A 798 13.34 27.28 -21.61
N GLY A 799 14.01 26.39 -22.34
CA GLY A 799 13.75 26.17 -23.77
C GLY A 799 12.62 25.17 -24.00
N VAL A 800 12.00 25.22 -25.18
CA VAL A 800 10.85 24.35 -25.50
C VAL A 800 10.92 23.83 -26.94
N ILE A 801 10.69 22.53 -27.10
CA ILE A 801 10.61 21.86 -28.39
C ILE A 801 9.20 21.28 -28.55
N ASN A 802 8.38 21.88 -29.42
CA ASN A 802 7.15 21.24 -29.90
C ASN A 802 7.52 20.27 -31.03
N SER A 803 7.44 18.97 -30.79
CA SER A 803 7.84 17.94 -31.75
C SER A 803 6.79 17.72 -32.84
N ALA A 804 7.12 16.98 -33.90
CA ALA A 804 6.30 16.89 -35.12
C ALA A 804 4.88 16.27 -34.95
N ALA A 805 4.56 15.71 -33.79
CA ALA A 805 3.22 15.22 -33.44
C ALA A 805 2.55 16.06 -32.34
N GLY A 806 3.25 17.04 -31.76
CA GLY A 806 2.75 17.89 -30.68
C GLY A 806 1.88 19.04 -31.17
N LEU A 807 0.86 19.36 -30.38
CA LEU A 807 -0.05 20.48 -30.57
C LEU A 807 0.02 21.40 -29.36
N VAL A 808 0.13 22.71 -29.58
CA VAL A 808 -0.10 23.74 -28.55
C VAL A 808 -1.24 24.63 -29.05
N ASP A 809 -2.39 24.63 -28.38
CA ASP A 809 -3.58 25.39 -28.80
C ASP A 809 -4.11 26.34 -27.72
N ALA A 810 -4.06 27.65 -28.01
CA ALA A 810 -4.68 28.69 -27.22
C ALA A 810 -6.20 28.72 -27.46
N ASN A 811 -6.92 27.74 -26.90
CA ASN A 811 -8.33 27.46 -27.23
C ASN A 811 -9.39 28.13 -26.34
N VAL A 812 -8.99 28.94 -25.35
CA VAL A 812 -9.93 29.58 -24.42
C VAL A 812 -10.36 30.96 -24.93
N SER A 813 -11.60 31.05 -25.42
CA SER A 813 -12.26 32.28 -25.94
C SER A 813 -11.95 33.54 -25.11
N GLY A 814 -11.27 34.51 -25.72
CA GLY A 814 -10.96 35.82 -25.13
C GLY A 814 -9.79 35.83 -24.12
N GLN A 815 -9.18 34.67 -23.84
CA GLN A 815 -8.04 34.52 -22.96
C GLN A 815 -6.75 34.29 -23.76
N THR A 816 -5.60 34.28 -23.08
CA THR A 816 -4.27 34.18 -23.71
C THR A 816 -3.47 32.99 -23.19
N LEU A 817 -2.84 32.27 -24.11
CA LEU A 817 -1.69 31.40 -23.82
C LEU A 817 -0.42 32.13 -24.28
N ASN A 818 0.51 32.35 -23.35
CA ASN A 818 1.73 33.12 -23.58
C ASN A 818 2.94 32.21 -23.79
N ILE A 819 3.63 32.36 -24.91
CA ILE A 819 4.92 31.72 -25.19
C ILE A 819 6.03 32.74 -24.87
N ASP A 820 6.98 32.33 -24.03
CA ASP A 820 8.02 33.18 -23.46
C ASP A 820 9.20 32.25 -23.14
N ALA A 821 9.98 31.84 -24.14
CA ALA A 821 11.12 30.93 -23.92
C ALA A 821 12.37 31.70 -23.48
N ASP A 822 13.31 31.04 -22.79
CA ASP A 822 14.60 31.68 -22.48
C ASP A 822 15.38 32.02 -23.76
N SER A 823 15.77 33.29 -23.87
CA SER A 823 16.76 33.85 -24.79
C SER A 823 18.02 33.00 -25.05
N THR A 824 18.43 32.11 -24.14
CA THR A 824 19.59 31.21 -24.37
C THR A 824 19.23 29.88 -25.03
N ASN A 825 17.96 29.46 -24.99
CA ASN A 825 17.45 28.19 -25.51
C ASN A 825 16.15 28.43 -26.32
N ALA A 826 16.29 28.82 -27.58
CA ALA A 826 15.18 29.20 -28.47
C ALA A 826 14.02 28.19 -28.55
N PHE A 827 12.78 28.69 -28.74
CA PHE A 827 11.60 27.87 -28.95
C PHE A 827 11.67 27.21 -30.33
N THR A 828 11.51 25.89 -30.42
CA THR A 828 11.49 25.16 -31.70
C THR A 828 10.13 24.53 -31.95
N ASN A 829 9.43 24.98 -33.00
CA ASN A 829 8.18 24.37 -33.46
C ASN A 829 8.40 23.45 -34.67
N ASN A 830 8.29 22.15 -34.44
CA ASN A 830 8.18 21.13 -35.49
C ASN A 830 6.75 20.61 -35.65
N GLY A 831 5.90 20.78 -34.64
CA GLY A 831 4.50 20.37 -34.61
C GLY A 831 3.54 21.46 -35.08
N MET A 832 2.44 21.66 -34.38
CA MET A 832 1.49 22.74 -34.65
C MET A 832 1.35 23.66 -33.43
N LEU A 833 1.47 24.97 -33.64
CA LEU A 833 1.05 25.99 -32.67
C LEU A 833 -0.21 26.67 -33.22
N GLN A 834 -1.25 26.81 -32.41
CA GLN A 834 -2.56 27.31 -32.84
C GLN A 834 -3.17 28.23 -31.78
N ALA A 835 -4.07 29.10 -32.24
CA ALA A 835 -5.13 29.65 -31.40
C ALA A 835 -6.48 29.32 -32.04
N SER A 836 -7.32 28.57 -31.34
CA SER A 836 -8.66 28.18 -31.77
C SER A 836 -9.76 28.84 -30.91
N ASN A 837 -11.03 28.68 -31.30
CA ASN A 837 -12.21 29.04 -30.51
C ASN A 837 -12.26 30.48 -29.93
N GLY A 838 -11.62 31.46 -30.59
CA GLY A 838 -11.54 32.85 -30.14
C GLY A 838 -10.49 33.14 -29.07
N GLY A 839 -9.59 32.20 -28.76
CA GLY A 839 -8.43 32.43 -27.90
C GLY A 839 -7.29 33.17 -28.61
N THR A 840 -6.22 33.47 -27.85
CA THR A 840 -5.04 34.20 -28.33
C THR A 840 -3.75 33.49 -27.96
N LEU A 841 -2.93 33.13 -28.93
CA LEU A 841 -1.56 32.65 -28.73
C LEU A 841 -0.61 33.84 -28.85
N ARG A 842 0.08 34.23 -27.78
CA ARG A 842 0.98 35.41 -27.79
C ARG A 842 2.43 35.01 -27.56
N PHE A 843 3.32 35.43 -28.44
CA PHE A 843 4.78 35.27 -28.29
C PHE A 843 5.37 36.56 -27.72
N THR A 844 6.15 36.43 -26.65
CA THR A 844 6.84 37.52 -25.96
C THR A 844 8.33 37.23 -25.95
N SER A 845 9.16 38.18 -26.39
CA SER A 845 10.64 38.13 -26.31
C SER A 845 11.32 36.87 -26.87
N THR A 846 10.62 36.07 -27.69
CA THR A 846 10.99 34.68 -27.99
C THR A 846 11.64 34.57 -29.36
N GLU A 847 12.83 33.95 -29.43
CA GLU A 847 13.35 33.41 -30.68
C GLU A 847 12.62 32.10 -31.04
N LEU A 848 11.82 32.13 -32.11
CA LEU A 848 11.04 30.99 -32.61
C LEU A 848 11.64 30.44 -33.91
N THR A 849 12.25 29.25 -33.82
CA THR A 849 12.54 28.43 -35.00
C THR A 849 11.28 27.65 -35.38
N ASN A 850 10.61 28.06 -36.44
CA ASN A 850 9.38 27.44 -36.93
C ASN A 850 9.67 26.56 -38.16
N ASN A 851 9.66 25.24 -37.97
CA ASN A 851 9.80 24.26 -39.05
C ASN A 851 8.43 23.80 -39.61
N SER A 852 7.33 24.38 -39.15
CA SER A 852 5.96 23.92 -39.42
C SER A 852 4.98 25.11 -39.42
N ILE A 853 3.81 24.99 -38.78
CA ILE A 853 2.71 25.97 -38.81
C ILE A 853 2.52 26.63 -37.43
N VAL A 854 2.37 27.96 -37.45
CA VAL A 854 1.72 28.76 -36.40
C VAL A 854 0.43 29.33 -36.98
N GLU A 855 -0.71 29.10 -36.33
CA GLU A 855 -2.04 29.44 -36.89
C GLU A 855 -2.96 30.25 -35.97
N ALA A 856 -3.56 31.31 -36.51
CA ALA A 856 -4.76 31.95 -35.96
C ALA A 856 -6.02 31.41 -36.65
N GLY A 857 -6.80 30.59 -35.94
CA GLY A 857 -8.09 30.07 -36.40
C GLY A 857 -9.18 31.15 -36.53
N ASP A 858 -10.36 30.78 -37.04
CA ASP A 858 -11.46 31.73 -37.23
C ASP A 858 -11.91 32.36 -35.90
N GLY A 859 -11.89 33.70 -35.83
CA GLY A 859 -12.16 34.49 -34.64
C GLY A 859 -11.01 34.57 -33.62
N SER A 860 -9.93 33.81 -33.80
CA SER A 860 -8.77 33.74 -32.90
C SER A 860 -7.61 34.65 -33.36
N LYS A 861 -6.57 34.72 -32.53
CA LYS A 861 -5.35 35.50 -32.82
C LYS A 861 -4.04 34.76 -32.55
N VAL A 862 -3.03 35.12 -33.33
CA VAL A 862 -1.62 35.05 -32.91
C VAL A 862 -1.12 36.48 -32.70
N GLU A 863 -0.49 36.77 -31.56
CA GLU A 863 0.09 38.08 -31.26
C GLU A 863 1.62 37.97 -31.11
N LEU A 864 2.37 38.85 -31.75
CA LEU A 864 3.84 38.84 -31.77
C LEU A 864 4.37 40.12 -31.10
N THR A 865 5.20 39.94 -30.05
CA THR A 865 5.81 41.04 -29.29
C THR A 865 7.30 40.76 -29.02
N GLY A 866 8.21 41.57 -29.59
CA GLY A 866 9.65 41.42 -29.38
C GLY A 866 10.23 40.06 -29.78
N SER A 867 9.56 39.35 -30.69
CA SER A 867 9.80 37.92 -30.97
C SER A 867 10.18 37.72 -32.43
N ASP A 868 11.18 36.87 -32.67
CA ASP A 868 11.71 36.56 -33.99
C ASP A 868 11.14 35.24 -34.49
N VAL A 869 10.71 35.18 -35.75
CA VAL A 869 10.19 33.96 -36.39
C VAL A 869 11.06 33.62 -37.60
N VAL A 870 11.72 32.48 -37.53
CA VAL A 870 12.55 31.94 -38.62
C VAL A 870 11.89 30.67 -39.17
N GLY A 871 11.51 30.70 -40.44
CA GLY A 871 11.02 29.55 -41.20
C GLY A 871 9.52 29.25 -41.11
N GLY A 872 9.12 28.20 -41.85
CA GLY A 872 7.80 27.60 -41.76
C GLY A 872 6.69 28.47 -42.34
N THR A 873 5.49 28.36 -41.77
CA THR A 873 4.29 29.09 -42.18
C THR A 873 3.63 29.80 -40.99
N LEU A 874 3.32 31.07 -41.18
CA LEU A 874 2.44 31.89 -40.35
C LEU A 874 1.08 31.99 -41.05
N ARG A 875 0.01 31.41 -40.50
CA ARG A 875 -1.31 31.35 -41.14
C ARG A 875 -2.42 32.01 -40.32
N SER A 876 -3.34 32.72 -40.99
CA SER A 876 -4.67 33.00 -40.42
C SER A 876 -5.80 32.42 -41.28
N ILE A 877 -6.91 32.03 -40.64
CA ILE A 877 -8.09 31.44 -41.28
C ILE A 877 -9.34 32.27 -40.97
N GLY A 878 -10.18 32.49 -41.98
CA GLY A 878 -11.47 33.17 -41.82
C GLY A 878 -11.29 34.62 -41.38
N SER A 879 -11.77 34.96 -40.19
CA SER A 879 -11.63 36.27 -39.56
C SER A 879 -10.39 36.44 -38.69
N GLY A 880 -9.68 35.34 -38.38
CA GLY A 880 -8.51 35.33 -37.50
C GLY A 880 -7.33 36.15 -38.01
N THR A 881 -6.42 36.54 -37.11
CA THR A 881 -5.31 37.46 -37.42
C THR A 881 -3.98 37.07 -36.78
N ILE A 882 -2.89 37.41 -37.47
CA ILE A 882 -1.55 37.46 -36.90
C ILE A 882 -1.18 38.93 -36.73
N ASP A 883 -0.91 39.37 -35.50
CA ASP A 883 -0.80 40.78 -35.13
C ASP A 883 0.57 41.09 -34.48
N VAL A 884 1.39 41.94 -35.10
CA VAL A 884 2.52 42.60 -34.43
C VAL A 884 1.99 43.79 -33.65
N LEU A 885 2.17 43.79 -32.33
CA LEU A 885 1.56 44.80 -31.45
C LEU A 885 2.37 46.10 -31.44
N THR A 886 1.68 47.22 -31.15
CA THR A 886 2.27 48.57 -31.04
C THR A 886 3.50 48.58 -30.14
N SER A 887 4.57 49.26 -30.56
CA SER A 887 5.86 49.35 -29.85
C SER A 887 6.60 48.01 -29.72
N SER A 888 6.41 47.11 -30.69
CA SER A 888 7.17 45.87 -30.84
C SER A 888 7.98 45.86 -32.11
N ASN A 889 9.20 45.30 -32.05
CA ASN A 889 9.97 44.87 -33.20
C ASN A 889 9.83 43.35 -33.32
N VAL A 890 9.61 42.84 -34.53
CA VAL A 890 9.38 41.42 -34.81
C VAL A 890 10.04 41.07 -36.13
N ARG A 891 10.97 40.12 -36.13
CA ARG A 891 11.68 39.71 -37.34
C ARG A 891 11.06 38.47 -37.98
N LEU A 892 10.84 38.53 -39.29
CA LEU A 892 10.37 37.43 -40.12
C LEU A 892 11.49 37.03 -41.08
N GLU A 893 11.89 35.76 -41.06
CA GLU A 893 12.96 35.25 -41.91
C GLU A 893 12.56 33.95 -42.64
N ASN A 894 12.78 33.91 -43.96
CA ASN A 894 12.71 32.68 -44.78
C ASN A 894 11.41 31.86 -44.61
N LEU A 895 10.26 32.53 -44.51
CA LEU A 895 8.97 31.93 -44.13
C LEU A 895 7.82 32.25 -45.11
N THR A 896 6.71 31.53 -44.97
CA THR A 896 5.44 31.76 -45.69
C THR A 896 4.43 32.50 -44.81
N THR A 897 3.72 33.48 -45.35
CA THR A 897 2.55 34.11 -44.70
C THR A 897 1.26 33.80 -45.49
N GLU A 898 0.25 33.26 -44.79
CA GLU A 898 -1.07 32.93 -45.34
C GLU A 898 -2.18 33.66 -44.55
N GLY A 899 -3.27 34.06 -45.20
CA GLY A 899 -4.39 34.74 -44.54
C GLY A 899 -4.12 36.23 -44.30
N ARG A 900 -4.30 36.72 -43.07
CA ARG A 900 -4.11 38.13 -42.71
C ARG A 900 -3.09 38.31 -41.56
N PHE A 901 -1.98 38.95 -41.92
CA PHE A 901 -0.95 39.46 -41.02
C PHE A 901 -1.08 40.98 -40.90
N ARG A 902 -0.80 41.57 -39.72
CA ARG A 902 -0.97 43.01 -39.47
C ARG A 902 0.13 43.57 -38.55
N SER A 903 0.64 44.74 -38.88
CA SER A 903 1.60 45.49 -38.07
C SER A 903 0.94 46.78 -37.56
N PHE A 904 0.77 46.93 -36.26
CA PHE A 904 0.06 48.07 -35.67
C PHE A 904 0.96 49.29 -35.44
N ASN A 905 0.37 50.49 -35.44
CA ASN A 905 1.05 51.78 -35.26
C ASN A 905 2.25 51.76 -34.27
N ASN A 906 3.41 52.24 -34.71
CA ASN A 906 4.68 52.22 -33.97
C ASN A 906 5.23 50.79 -33.75
N SER A 907 5.03 49.87 -34.68
CA SER A 907 5.74 48.58 -34.72
C SER A 907 6.58 48.45 -35.98
N ASP A 908 7.66 47.70 -35.86
CA ASP A 908 8.59 47.40 -36.94
C ASP A 908 8.56 45.89 -37.22
N THR A 909 8.23 45.51 -38.45
CA THR A 909 8.25 44.12 -38.91
C THR A 909 9.50 43.92 -39.75
N GLU A 910 10.58 43.50 -39.12
CA GLU A 910 11.85 43.27 -39.81
C GLU A 910 11.71 42.06 -40.76
N VAL A 911 12.30 42.13 -41.95
CA VAL A 911 12.21 41.05 -42.96
C VAL A 911 13.59 40.70 -43.53
N ALA A 912 13.84 39.40 -43.67
CA ALA A 912 15.10 38.86 -44.19
C ALA A 912 14.87 37.63 -45.09
N GLY A 913 15.66 37.52 -46.17
CA GLY A 913 15.60 36.38 -47.07
C GLY A 913 14.30 36.32 -47.87
N THR A 914 13.74 35.13 -48.09
CA THR A 914 12.49 34.99 -48.86
C THR A 914 11.26 35.01 -47.96
N ILE A 915 10.37 35.98 -48.16
CA ILE A 915 9.03 35.99 -47.57
C ILE A 915 8.02 35.58 -48.65
N ASN A 916 7.41 34.41 -48.49
CA ASN A 916 6.39 33.87 -49.39
C ASN A 916 5.00 34.25 -48.87
N ASN A 917 4.57 35.48 -49.15
CA ASN A 917 3.27 36.00 -48.81
C ASN A 917 2.21 35.61 -49.86
N THR A 918 1.28 34.75 -49.46
CA THR A 918 0.11 34.37 -50.27
C THR A 918 -1.17 35.04 -49.77
N GLY A 919 -1.09 35.85 -48.71
CA GLY A 919 -2.20 36.53 -48.05
C GLY A 919 -2.09 38.05 -48.13
N THR A 920 -2.54 38.75 -47.09
CA THR A 920 -2.38 40.20 -46.93
C THR A 920 -1.53 40.51 -45.70
N MET A 921 -0.47 41.28 -45.87
CA MET A 921 0.28 41.93 -44.79
C MET A 921 -0.15 43.40 -44.70
N GLU A 922 -0.89 43.78 -43.66
CA GLU A 922 -1.42 45.14 -43.46
C GLU A 922 -0.50 45.97 -42.54
N VAL A 923 0.09 47.07 -43.05
CA VAL A 923 0.90 48.02 -42.26
C VAL A 923 0.00 49.18 -41.83
N LEU A 924 -0.40 49.20 -40.55
CA LEU A 924 -1.48 50.04 -40.02
C LEU A 924 -0.93 51.24 -39.22
N ALA A 925 -0.33 52.19 -39.92
CA ALA A 925 0.22 53.41 -39.33
C ALA A 925 -0.85 54.47 -39.06
N THR A 926 -0.64 55.30 -38.03
CA THR A 926 -1.51 56.46 -37.77
C THR A 926 -0.69 57.71 -37.42
N THR A 927 -0.24 57.85 -36.17
CA THR A 927 0.48 59.02 -35.66
C THR A 927 1.99 58.85 -35.62
N ALA A 928 2.49 57.62 -35.72
CA ALA A 928 3.90 57.27 -35.75
C ALA A 928 4.20 56.44 -37.01
N ALA A 929 5.50 56.32 -37.33
CA ALA A 929 5.98 55.38 -38.33
C ALA A 929 5.51 53.95 -38.00
N THR A 930 5.34 53.11 -39.01
CA THR A 930 5.10 51.68 -38.87
C THR A 930 5.70 51.03 -40.09
N ASP A 931 6.71 50.20 -39.88
CA ASP A 931 7.64 49.84 -40.92
C ASP A 931 7.59 48.33 -41.17
N ILE A 932 7.73 47.94 -42.44
CA ILE A 932 8.38 46.67 -42.78
C ILE A 932 9.86 47.00 -43.03
N GLU A 933 10.77 46.46 -42.21
CA GLU A 933 12.19 46.84 -42.21
C GLU A 933 13.08 45.76 -42.86
N VAL A 934 13.56 46.02 -44.07
CA VAL A 934 14.42 45.10 -44.82
C VAL A 934 15.82 45.08 -44.24
N GLN A 935 16.23 43.92 -43.75
CA GLN A 935 17.52 43.74 -43.07
C GLN A 935 18.70 43.65 -44.04
N THR A 936 19.92 43.79 -43.52
CA THR A 936 21.18 43.93 -44.30
C THR A 936 21.47 42.83 -45.34
N GLY A 937 20.82 41.67 -45.26
CA GLY A 937 20.90 40.61 -46.28
C GLY A 937 19.99 40.79 -47.50
N GLY A 938 19.10 41.79 -47.47
CA GLY A 938 18.00 41.97 -48.41
C GLY A 938 16.79 41.06 -48.10
N ALA A 939 15.68 41.33 -48.79
CA ALA A 939 14.48 40.51 -48.74
C ALA A 939 13.83 40.39 -50.14
N THR A 940 13.28 39.21 -50.43
CA THR A 940 12.47 38.96 -51.62
C THR A 940 11.05 38.63 -51.19
N PHE A 941 10.07 39.42 -51.60
CA PHE A 941 8.66 39.10 -51.40
C PHE A 941 8.14 38.32 -52.61
N THR A 942 7.48 37.19 -52.34
CA THR A 942 6.94 36.24 -53.34
C THR A 942 5.57 35.72 -52.92
N GLY A 943 4.81 35.07 -53.81
CA GLY A 943 3.65 34.23 -53.42
C GLY A 943 2.27 34.67 -53.94
N GLY A 944 2.17 35.77 -54.69
CA GLY A 944 0.92 36.29 -55.27
C GLY A 944 -0.02 37.06 -54.32
N GLY A 945 0.36 37.21 -53.04
CA GLY A 945 -0.33 38.03 -52.05
C GLY A 945 -0.04 39.53 -52.14
N THR A 946 -0.53 40.25 -51.13
CA THR A 946 -0.53 41.71 -51.02
C THR A 946 0.21 42.20 -49.78
N VAL A 947 0.96 43.29 -49.92
CA VAL A 947 1.52 44.10 -48.83
C VAL A 947 0.86 45.46 -48.88
N ARG A 948 -0.03 45.75 -47.93
CA ARG A 948 -0.84 46.97 -47.92
C ARG A 948 -0.30 47.98 -46.92
N LEU A 949 0.17 49.13 -47.41
CA LEU A 949 0.45 50.30 -46.60
C LEU A 949 -0.86 51.07 -46.32
N SER A 950 -1.05 51.58 -45.10
CA SER A 950 -2.26 52.32 -44.72
C SER A 950 -1.93 53.41 -43.70
N GLY A 951 -2.27 54.66 -44.05
CA GLY A 951 -1.80 55.86 -43.36
C GLY A 951 -0.47 56.34 -43.92
N THR A 952 -0.31 57.65 -44.11
CA THR A 952 0.90 58.29 -44.69
C THR A 952 2.21 58.04 -43.93
N ASN A 953 2.17 57.40 -42.76
CA ASN A 953 3.32 57.00 -41.95
C ASN A 953 3.67 55.49 -42.08
N ALA A 954 2.94 54.73 -42.91
CA ALA A 954 3.25 53.34 -43.21
C ALA A 954 4.40 53.27 -44.22
N ARG A 955 5.38 52.40 -43.97
CA ARG A 955 6.59 52.34 -44.78
C ARG A 955 7.05 50.92 -45.08
N ILE A 956 7.76 50.77 -46.19
CA ILE A 956 8.77 49.74 -46.35
C ILE A 956 10.13 50.46 -46.36
N ASN A 957 11.00 50.12 -45.40
CA ASN A 957 12.20 50.85 -45.02
C ASN A 957 13.34 49.84 -44.78
N GLY A 958 14.56 50.28 -44.42
CA GLY A 958 15.53 49.36 -43.80
C GLY A 958 17.00 49.72 -43.90
N ALA A 959 17.85 48.70 -43.81
CA ALA A 959 19.28 48.88 -43.71
C ALA A 959 19.87 49.49 -44.99
N THR A 960 20.76 50.48 -44.86
CA THR A 960 21.31 51.23 -45.99
C THR A 960 22.03 50.32 -47.00
N GLY A 961 21.48 50.24 -48.22
CA GLY A 961 22.00 49.37 -49.28
C GLY A 961 21.52 47.92 -49.21
N ALA A 962 20.49 47.61 -48.43
CA ALA A 962 19.74 46.37 -48.56
C ALA A 962 18.80 46.44 -49.77
N THR A 963 18.64 45.32 -50.47
CA THR A 963 17.74 45.23 -51.64
C THR A 963 16.40 44.63 -51.25
N LEU A 964 15.31 45.26 -51.70
CA LEU A 964 13.96 44.70 -51.72
C LEU A 964 13.61 44.25 -53.14
N ASP A 965 13.34 42.97 -53.32
CA ASP A 965 12.89 42.36 -54.59
C ASP A 965 11.40 41.98 -54.49
N ILE A 966 10.55 42.67 -55.25
CA ILE A 966 9.10 42.50 -55.28
C ILE A 966 8.76 41.60 -56.49
N ALA A 967 8.67 40.30 -56.26
CA ALA A 967 8.58 39.30 -57.33
C ALA A 967 7.28 38.48 -57.24
N SER A 968 6.29 38.79 -58.09
CA SER A 968 4.94 38.21 -57.99
C SER A 968 4.25 38.53 -56.65
N GLN A 969 4.08 39.82 -56.38
CA GLN A 969 3.49 40.43 -55.19
C GLN A 969 2.83 41.76 -55.54
N ILE A 970 1.85 42.19 -54.74
CA ILE A 970 1.22 43.50 -54.87
C ILE A 970 1.58 44.35 -53.64
N VAL A 971 2.44 45.37 -53.80
CA VAL A 971 2.62 46.43 -52.80
C VAL A 971 1.60 47.53 -53.12
N ILE A 972 0.73 47.89 -52.18
CA ILE A 972 -0.41 48.79 -52.44
C ILE A 972 -0.69 49.75 -51.30
N GLY A 973 -1.16 50.97 -51.59
CA GLY A 973 -1.72 51.87 -50.57
C GLY A 973 -1.22 53.31 -50.66
N GLU A 974 -1.09 53.94 -49.49
CA GLU A 974 -0.44 55.24 -49.28
C GLU A 974 0.74 55.07 -48.30
N GLY A 975 1.80 55.88 -48.43
CA GLY A 975 2.99 55.77 -47.59
C GLY A 975 4.30 55.95 -48.38
N ASN A 976 5.37 55.28 -47.96
CA ASN A 976 6.68 55.36 -48.61
C ASN A 976 7.34 53.97 -48.74
N VAL A 977 7.95 53.70 -49.89
CA VAL A 977 8.78 52.51 -50.17
C VAL A 977 10.21 52.97 -50.42
N GLY A 978 11.13 52.56 -49.55
CA GLY A 978 12.59 52.74 -49.69
C GLY A 978 13.23 53.77 -48.76
N SER A 979 12.54 54.87 -48.44
CA SER A 979 12.97 55.95 -47.53
C SER A 979 14.44 56.41 -47.67
N ASN A 980 14.96 56.44 -48.91
CA ASN A 980 16.35 56.76 -49.28
C ASN A 980 17.40 55.85 -48.61
N VAL A 981 17.04 54.59 -48.31
CA VAL A 981 17.94 53.61 -47.71
C VAL A 981 17.92 52.22 -48.37
N LEU A 982 16.85 51.84 -49.08
CA LEU A 982 16.81 50.57 -49.84
C LEU A 982 17.14 50.72 -51.32
N ASP A 983 17.74 49.68 -51.91
CA ASP A 983 17.62 49.44 -53.36
C ASP A 983 16.28 48.71 -53.61
N ILE A 984 15.48 49.18 -54.59
CA ILE A 984 14.15 48.62 -54.89
C ILE A 984 14.14 48.02 -56.28
N VAL A 985 13.67 46.77 -56.39
CA VAL A 985 13.44 46.07 -57.67
C VAL A 985 11.97 45.64 -57.73
N ASN A 986 11.20 46.19 -58.66
CA ASN A 986 9.88 45.63 -58.99
C ASN A 986 10.06 44.63 -60.13
N ALA A 987 10.22 43.35 -59.77
CA ALA A 987 10.53 42.29 -60.72
C ALA A 987 9.30 41.85 -61.52
N MET A 988 9.50 41.01 -62.54
CA MET A 988 8.43 40.52 -63.42
C MET A 988 7.29 39.88 -62.62
N GLY A 989 6.08 40.43 -62.77
CA GLY A 989 4.87 40.01 -62.05
C GLY A 989 4.68 40.67 -60.68
N GLY A 990 5.65 41.43 -60.18
CA GLY A 990 5.44 42.39 -59.09
C GLY A 990 4.58 43.57 -59.53
N THR A 991 3.83 44.15 -58.60
CA THR A 991 3.02 45.35 -58.77
C THR A 991 3.29 46.31 -57.62
N ILE A 992 3.49 47.59 -57.92
CA ILE A 992 3.43 48.68 -56.92
C ILE A 992 2.28 49.60 -57.32
N GLU A 993 1.29 49.78 -56.43
CA GLU A 993 0.03 50.46 -56.74
C GLU A 993 -0.36 51.54 -55.71
N ALA A 994 -0.57 52.78 -56.17
CA ALA A 994 -1.19 53.82 -55.36
C ALA A 994 -2.73 53.78 -55.52
N ASP A 995 -3.45 53.14 -54.60
CA ASP A 995 -4.93 52.95 -54.70
C ASP A 995 -5.77 54.10 -54.13
N ALA A 996 -5.14 54.91 -53.27
CA ALA A 996 -5.63 56.16 -52.73
C ALA A 996 -4.45 56.94 -52.13
N GLY A 997 -4.60 58.26 -51.97
CA GLY A 997 -3.57 59.09 -51.33
C GLY A 997 -2.30 59.22 -52.19
N VAL A 998 -1.13 59.20 -51.54
CA VAL A 998 0.18 59.24 -52.21
C VAL A 998 1.04 58.07 -51.74
N LEU A 999 1.66 57.37 -52.69
CA LEU A 999 2.66 56.34 -52.43
C LEU A 999 4.00 56.78 -53.05
N THR A 1000 4.97 57.13 -52.22
CA THR A 1000 6.29 57.58 -52.68
C THR A 1000 7.27 56.42 -52.78
N ILE A 1001 8.00 56.31 -53.90
CA ILE A 1001 9.09 55.37 -54.17
C ILE A 1001 10.43 56.12 -54.09
N ASP A 1002 11.19 55.86 -53.03
CA ASP A 1002 12.39 56.61 -52.63
C ASP A 1002 13.58 55.67 -52.36
N PRO A 1003 14.28 55.17 -53.41
CA PRO A 1003 15.45 54.29 -53.27
C PRO A 1003 16.72 55.04 -52.82
N VAL A 1004 17.74 54.29 -52.37
CA VAL A 1004 18.99 54.84 -51.83
C VAL A 1004 19.88 55.54 -52.87
N GLY A 1005 20.17 56.81 -52.62
CA GLY A 1005 20.96 57.68 -53.51
C GLY A 1005 22.47 57.38 -53.59
N THR A 1006 22.91 56.11 -53.61
CA THR A 1006 24.33 55.72 -53.73
C THR A 1006 24.69 54.96 -55.01
N SER A 1007 23.71 54.47 -55.78
CA SER A 1007 23.90 53.62 -56.98
C SER A 1007 23.33 54.24 -58.27
N VAL A 1008 23.86 55.40 -58.69
CA VAL A 1008 23.60 56.04 -60.01
C VAL A 1008 22.10 56.14 -60.38
N ASN A 1009 21.27 56.48 -59.40
CA ASN A 1009 19.89 57.00 -59.46
C ASN A 1009 19.05 56.55 -60.67
N VAL A 1010 18.74 55.26 -60.74
CA VAL A 1010 17.68 54.71 -61.62
C VAL A 1010 16.89 53.65 -60.84
N PHE A 1011 15.60 53.90 -60.61
CA PHE A 1011 14.65 52.85 -60.22
C PHE A 1011 14.26 52.05 -61.47
N SER A 1012 14.28 50.71 -61.40
CA SER A 1012 13.96 49.83 -62.52
C SER A 1012 12.66 49.07 -62.27
N ASN A 1013 11.69 49.25 -63.16
CA ASN A 1013 10.44 48.51 -63.17
C ASN A 1013 10.43 47.43 -64.26
N ASP A 1014 10.46 46.16 -63.87
CA ASP A 1014 10.25 45.00 -64.75
C ASP A 1014 8.84 44.39 -64.57
N GLY A 1015 8.11 44.83 -63.52
CA GLY A 1015 6.72 44.49 -63.22
C GLY A 1015 5.73 45.58 -63.64
N THR A 1016 4.72 45.83 -62.83
CA THR A 1016 3.71 46.88 -63.02
C THR A 1016 3.88 47.99 -62.00
N LEU A 1017 3.93 49.24 -62.44
CA LEU A 1017 3.62 50.41 -61.61
C LEU A 1017 2.21 50.88 -61.96
N ARG A 1018 1.38 51.13 -60.95
CA ARG A 1018 -0.02 51.51 -61.15
C ARG A 1018 -0.44 52.67 -60.24
N ALA A 1019 -1.24 53.57 -60.76
CA ALA A 1019 -1.97 54.55 -59.95
C ALA A 1019 -3.46 54.40 -60.22
N SER A 1020 -4.25 54.17 -59.18
CA SER A 1020 -5.66 53.83 -59.26
C SER A 1020 -6.51 54.57 -58.23
N GLY A 1021 -7.83 54.59 -58.41
CA GLY A 1021 -8.77 55.14 -57.43
C GLY A 1021 -8.69 56.66 -57.14
N GLY A 1022 -7.84 57.41 -57.85
CA GLY A 1022 -7.48 58.79 -57.52
C GLY A 1022 -6.25 58.93 -56.63
N GLY A 1023 -5.48 57.85 -56.42
CA GLY A 1023 -4.15 57.89 -55.83
C GLY A 1023 -3.07 58.36 -56.80
N LYS A 1024 -1.96 58.84 -56.24
CA LYS A 1024 -0.74 59.25 -56.95
C LYS A 1024 0.45 58.36 -56.55
N LEU A 1025 1.15 57.82 -57.55
CA LEU A 1025 2.40 57.09 -57.36
C LEU A 1025 3.57 58.04 -57.71
N ASP A 1026 4.34 58.44 -56.72
CA ASP A 1026 5.43 59.43 -56.84
C ASP A 1026 6.78 58.71 -56.79
N SER A 1027 7.64 58.90 -57.78
CA SER A 1027 9.02 58.42 -57.79
C SER A 1027 10.00 59.59 -57.77
N VAL A 1028 10.50 59.95 -56.58
CA VAL A 1028 11.48 61.03 -56.35
C VAL A 1028 12.87 60.81 -57.01
N HIS A 1029 13.00 59.77 -57.85
CA HIS A 1029 14.19 59.40 -58.60
C HIS A 1029 13.83 59.08 -60.06
N SER A 1030 14.84 59.02 -60.95
CA SER A 1030 14.61 58.68 -62.35
C SER A 1030 14.15 57.22 -62.50
N LEU A 1031 13.14 57.01 -63.34
CA LEU A 1031 12.46 55.74 -63.55
C LEU A 1031 12.80 55.16 -64.94
N VAL A 1032 13.33 53.94 -64.96
CA VAL A 1032 13.41 53.10 -66.15
C VAL A 1032 12.29 52.07 -66.10
N ASN A 1033 11.43 52.09 -67.11
CA ASN A 1033 10.33 51.14 -67.27
C ASN A 1033 10.67 50.09 -68.35
N ASN A 1034 10.83 48.84 -67.93
CA ASN A 1034 10.93 47.67 -68.80
C ASN A 1034 9.60 46.87 -68.85
N GLY A 1035 8.76 47.01 -67.82
CA GLY A 1035 7.44 46.41 -67.69
C GLY A 1035 6.30 47.38 -68.06
N THR A 1036 5.29 47.50 -67.20
CA THR A 1036 4.09 48.32 -67.42
C THR A 1036 4.03 49.52 -66.47
N ILE A 1037 3.63 50.69 -66.98
CA ILE A 1037 3.05 51.78 -66.19
C ILE A 1037 1.58 51.93 -66.59
N ASP A 1038 0.68 51.93 -65.61
CA ASP A 1038 -0.77 51.95 -65.77
C ASP A 1038 -1.42 53.03 -64.88
N THR A 1039 -2.45 53.70 -65.37
CA THR A 1039 -3.06 54.86 -64.69
C THR A 1039 -4.58 54.89 -64.86
N ASP A 1040 -5.35 54.85 -63.78
CA ASP A 1040 -6.81 55.06 -63.88
C ASP A 1040 -7.16 56.54 -64.11
N ALA A 1041 -8.39 56.82 -64.56
CA ALA A 1041 -8.87 58.17 -64.80
C ALA A 1041 -8.88 59.02 -63.51
N GLY A 1042 -8.05 60.06 -63.48
CA GLY A 1042 -7.87 60.92 -62.30
C GLY A 1042 -6.78 60.47 -61.31
N SER A 1043 -6.03 59.41 -61.66
CA SER A 1043 -4.80 58.99 -60.99
C SER A 1043 -3.55 59.41 -61.76
N GLU A 1044 -2.40 59.39 -61.08
CA GLU A 1044 -1.17 60.04 -61.54
C GLU A 1044 0.07 59.19 -61.21
N VAL A 1045 1.00 59.06 -62.17
CA VAL A 1045 2.36 58.52 -61.94
C VAL A 1045 3.37 59.63 -62.23
N GLU A 1046 4.07 60.08 -61.21
CA GLU A 1046 5.11 61.12 -61.28
C GLU A 1046 6.49 60.47 -61.14
N ALA A 1047 7.49 60.97 -61.87
CA ALA A 1047 8.89 60.57 -61.69
C ALA A 1047 9.84 61.76 -61.91
N LEU A 1048 11.07 61.72 -61.38
CA LEU A 1048 12.05 62.78 -61.68
C LEU A 1048 12.38 62.83 -63.20
N SER A 1049 12.38 61.69 -63.87
CA SER A 1049 12.39 61.54 -65.34
C SER A 1049 12.01 60.10 -65.71
N LEU A 1050 11.44 59.87 -66.90
CA LEU A 1050 10.94 58.56 -67.33
C LEU A 1050 11.58 58.11 -68.66
N VAL A 1051 12.15 56.90 -68.65
CA VAL A 1051 12.57 56.19 -69.87
C VAL A 1051 11.86 54.84 -69.94
N SER A 1052 10.90 54.72 -70.86
CA SER A 1052 10.22 53.47 -71.18
C SER A 1052 10.99 52.74 -72.29
N ASN A 1053 11.51 51.55 -71.99
CA ASN A 1053 12.40 50.77 -72.87
C ASN A 1053 11.63 49.92 -73.89
N ALA A 1054 12.35 49.41 -74.90
CA ALA A 1054 11.76 48.54 -75.92
C ALA A 1054 11.22 47.23 -75.31
N GLY A 1055 9.91 47.02 -75.41
CA GLY A 1055 9.18 45.91 -74.80
C GLY A 1055 8.33 46.29 -73.57
N SER A 1056 8.46 47.52 -73.07
CA SER A 1056 7.60 48.09 -72.03
C SER A 1056 6.24 48.57 -72.57
N LEU A 1057 5.30 48.86 -71.66
CA LEU A 1057 3.99 49.43 -71.93
C LEU A 1057 3.75 50.67 -71.05
N LEU A 1058 3.19 51.73 -71.64
CA LEU A 1058 2.52 52.85 -70.97
C LEU A 1058 1.03 52.80 -71.33
N THR A 1059 0.13 52.79 -70.34
CA THR A 1059 -1.30 52.58 -70.56
C THR A 1059 -2.18 53.34 -69.57
N GLY A 1060 -3.48 53.40 -69.83
CA GLY A 1060 -4.47 53.92 -68.89
C GLY A 1060 -5.14 55.24 -69.30
N ASN A 1061 -5.96 55.77 -68.41
CA ASN A 1061 -6.77 56.97 -68.57
C ASN A 1061 -6.32 58.17 -67.69
N GLY A 1062 -5.20 58.04 -66.99
CA GLY A 1062 -4.72 59.02 -66.02
C GLY A 1062 -3.63 59.95 -66.58
N PHE A 1063 -2.74 60.36 -65.68
CA PHE A 1063 -1.64 61.29 -65.92
C PHE A 1063 -0.29 60.60 -65.68
N ILE A 1064 0.68 60.87 -66.55
CA ILE A 1064 2.10 60.56 -66.32
C ILE A 1064 2.87 61.89 -66.40
N ASP A 1065 3.61 62.21 -65.34
CA ASP A 1065 4.27 63.51 -65.11
C ASP A 1065 5.78 63.31 -64.88
N VAL A 1066 6.64 64.24 -65.33
CA VAL A 1066 8.07 64.22 -65.02
C VAL A 1066 8.64 65.57 -64.59
N GLU A 1067 9.07 65.68 -63.32
CA GLU A 1067 9.59 66.94 -62.74
C GLU A 1067 10.75 67.58 -63.53
N ASN A 1068 11.55 66.79 -64.26
CA ASN A 1068 12.79 67.26 -64.88
C ASN A 1068 13.21 66.45 -66.12
N GLY A 1069 12.58 66.73 -67.27
CA GLY A 1069 13.13 66.33 -68.56
C GLY A 1069 12.09 66.13 -69.66
N SER A 1070 12.09 64.95 -70.25
CA SER A 1070 11.14 64.52 -71.27
C SER A 1070 10.81 63.04 -71.05
N ILE A 1071 9.58 62.65 -71.32
CA ILE A 1071 9.12 61.25 -71.29
C ILE A 1071 9.68 60.55 -72.54
N VAL A 1072 10.68 59.69 -72.37
CA VAL A 1072 11.32 58.99 -73.49
C VAL A 1072 10.67 57.62 -73.67
N VAL A 1073 10.03 57.40 -74.81
CA VAL A 1073 9.30 56.17 -75.14
C VAL A 1073 10.03 55.38 -76.22
N ASN A 1074 10.34 54.12 -75.92
CA ASN A 1074 10.88 53.14 -76.88
C ASN A 1074 10.02 51.86 -76.93
N GLY A 1075 9.00 51.74 -76.06
CA GLY A 1075 8.03 50.65 -75.97
C GLY A 1075 6.67 51.01 -76.57
N VAL A 1076 5.61 50.36 -76.09
CA VAL A 1076 4.22 50.61 -76.52
C VAL A 1076 3.61 51.72 -75.66
N VAL A 1077 2.84 52.60 -76.29
CA VAL A 1077 1.83 53.44 -75.63
C VAL A 1077 0.47 53.00 -76.15
N ALA A 1078 -0.41 52.56 -75.25
CA ALA A 1078 -1.79 52.20 -75.57
C ALA A 1078 -2.71 52.98 -74.61
N PRO A 1079 -3.29 54.11 -75.04
CA PRO A 1079 -4.18 54.87 -74.19
C PRO A 1079 -5.39 54.04 -73.73
N GLY A 1080 -5.98 54.42 -72.61
CA GLY A 1080 -7.20 53.79 -72.11
C GLY A 1080 -7.03 52.37 -71.57
N SER A 1081 -8.10 51.60 -71.72
CA SER A 1081 -8.19 50.17 -71.38
C SER A 1081 -9.31 49.56 -72.22
N SER A 1082 -9.18 49.69 -73.55
CA SER A 1082 -10.24 50.16 -74.47
C SER A 1082 -10.42 51.68 -74.43
N ALA A 1083 -10.45 52.28 -75.64
CA ALA A 1083 -11.00 53.59 -76.02
C ALA A 1083 -10.99 54.69 -74.92
N GLY A 1084 -9.80 55.19 -74.59
CA GLY A 1084 -9.58 56.13 -73.48
C GLY A 1084 -8.68 57.33 -73.78
N ASN A 1085 -8.22 58.02 -72.74
CA ASN A 1085 -7.31 59.17 -72.86
C ASN A 1085 -6.15 59.08 -71.85
N LEU A 1086 -4.95 58.77 -72.33
CA LEU A 1086 -3.73 58.84 -71.53
C LEU A 1086 -3.14 60.25 -71.66
N THR A 1087 -2.87 60.90 -70.53
CA THR A 1087 -2.27 62.24 -70.53
C THR A 1087 -0.80 62.16 -70.10
N LEU A 1088 0.09 62.71 -70.92
CA LEU A 1088 1.50 62.90 -70.59
C LEU A 1088 1.71 64.40 -70.33
N MET A 1089 2.25 64.78 -69.17
CA MET A 1089 2.26 66.19 -68.75
C MET A 1089 3.38 67.01 -69.43
N ASP A 1090 4.44 66.35 -69.91
CA ASP A 1090 5.66 67.00 -70.39
C ASP A 1090 6.02 66.61 -71.83
N ASP A 1091 7.12 67.21 -72.32
CA ASP A 1091 7.76 66.87 -73.59
C ASP A 1091 7.92 65.34 -73.73
N THR A 1092 7.39 64.77 -74.81
CA THR A 1092 7.36 63.34 -75.05
C THR A 1092 8.12 62.99 -76.32
N ILE A 1093 9.07 62.07 -76.22
CA ILE A 1093 9.96 61.66 -77.32
C ILE A 1093 9.72 60.18 -77.63
N PHE A 1094 9.08 59.90 -78.77
CA PHE A 1094 9.05 58.56 -79.35
C PHE A 1094 10.38 58.28 -80.05
N GLY A 1095 10.99 57.12 -79.78
CA GLY A 1095 12.14 56.59 -80.50
C GLY A 1095 11.75 55.57 -81.57
N SER A 1096 12.66 55.26 -82.48
CA SER A 1096 12.48 54.34 -83.63
C SER A 1096 11.92 52.92 -83.36
N THR A 1097 11.81 52.48 -82.10
CA THR A 1097 11.17 51.20 -81.72
C THR A 1097 9.82 51.36 -81.04
N ALA A 1098 9.40 52.59 -80.74
CA ALA A 1098 8.15 52.88 -80.07
C ALA A 1098 6.94 52.58 -80.96
N VAL A 1099 5.82 52.27 -80.33
CA VAL A 1099 4.52 52.09 -81.01
C VAL A 1099 3.46 52.89 -80.26
N LEU A 1100 2.73 53.74 -80.97
CA LEU A 1100 1.41 54.18 -80.51
C LEU A 1100 0.39 53.17 -81.01
N GLU A 1101 -0.24 52.42 -80.10
CA GLU A 1101 -1.42 51.62 -80.37
C GLU A 1101 -2.66 52.47 -80.09
N THR A 1102 -3.74 52.25 -80.85
CA THR A 1102 -4.93 53.13 -80.83
C THR A 1102 -6.17 52.37 -81.25
N GLU A 1103 -7.05 52.10 -80.28
CA GLU A 1103 -8.33 51.44 -80.47
C GLU A 1103 -9.45 52.46 -80.74
N LEU A 1104 -10.30 52.17 -81.74
CA LEU A 1104 -11.49 52.97 -82.06
C LEU A 1104 -12.76 52.15 -81.78
N GLU A 1105 -13.62 52.62 -80.87
CA GLU A 1105 -14.93 52.01 -80.57
C GLU A 1105 -16.09 52.73 -81.28
N SER A 1106 -16.02 54.05 -81.35
CA SER A 1106 -17.04 54.89 -81.97
C SER A 1106 -16.50 56.29 -82.31
N ASN A 1107 -17.28 57.09 -83.03
CA ASN A 1107 -16.96 58.49 -83.36
C ASN A 1107 -16.86 59.42 -82.13
N SER A 1108 -17.05 58.90 -80.91
CA SER A 1108 -16.93 59.62 -79.64
C SER A 1108 -16.21 58.83 -78.53
N LEU A 1109 -15.72 57.62 -78.83
CA LEU A 1109 -14.94 56.77 -77.92
C LEU A 1109 -13.83 56.12 -78.74
N PHE A 1110 -12.62 56.61 -78.56
CA PHE A 1110 -11.41 56.21 -79.25
C PHE A 1110 -10.21 56.61 -78.41
N ASP A 1111 -9.08 55.95 -78.61
CA ASP A 1111 -7.85 56.27 -77.90
C ASP A 1111 -7.27 57.63 -78.31
N LEU A 1112 -6.93 58.42 -77.29
CA LEU A 1112 -6.22 59.69 -77.41
C LEU A 1112 -4.97 59.68 -76.51
N LEU A 1113 -3.82 59.94 -77.11
CA LEU A 1113 -2.61 60.35 -76.39
C LEU A 1113 -2.57 61.88 -76.29
N SER A 1114 -2.71 62.43 -75.07
CA SER A 1114 -2.73 63.88 -74.84
C SER A 1114 -1.44 64.35 -74.17
N VAL A 1115 -0.54 64.97 -74.93
CA VAL A 1115 0.75 65.51 -74.45
C VAL A 1115 0.57 66.99 -74.10
N GLN A 1116 1.04 67.42 -72.93
CA GLN A 1116 0.98 68.83 -72.50
C GLN A 1116 2.32 69.60 -72.63
N GLY A 1117 3.34 68.98 -73.25
CA GLY A 1117 4.52 69.63 -73.85
C GLY A 1117 4.63 69.44 -75.38
N GLU A 1118 5.86 69.37 -75.91
CA GLU A 1118 6.16 69.00 -77.31
C GLU A 1118 6.11 67.46 -77.50
N LEU A 1119 5.54 66.99 -78.61
CA LEU A 1119 5.54 65.58 -79.01
C LEU A 1119 6.43 65.36 -80.24
N LEU A 1120 7.57 64.70 -80.04
CA LEU A 1120 8.47 64.26 -81.11
C LEU A 1120 8.16 62.81 -81.53
N LEU A 1121 7.81 62.64 -82.80
CA LEU A 1121 7.39 61.37 -83.39
C LEU A 1121 8.50 60.67 -84.19
N ASP A 1122 8.64 59.37 -83.90
CA ASP A 1122 9.39 58.34 -84.63
C ASP A 1122 8.65 57.00 -84.36
N GLY A 1123 9.19 55.85 -84.79
CA GLY A 1123 8.59 54.55 -84.52
C GLY A 1123 7.35 54.27 -85.40
N ALA A 1124 6.31 53.66 -84.85
CA ALA A 1124 5.14 53.23 -85.61
C ALA A 1124 3.80 53.61 -84.97
N LEU A 1125 2.78 53.77 -85.82
CA LEU A 1125 1.38 53.85 -85.42
C LEU A 1125 0.64 52.55 -85.79
N ALA A 1126 -0.10 51.98 -84.86
CA ALA A 1126 -1.05 50.90 -85.08
C ALA A 1126 -2.48 51.40 -84.76
N VAL A 1127 -3.47 50.94 -85.53
CA VAL A 1127 -4.86 51.38 -85.39
C VAL A 1127 -5.78 50.17 -85.46
N ASP A 1128 -6.53 49.93 -84.40
CA ASP A 1128 -7.42 48.80 -84.25
C ASP A 1128 -8.88 49.25 -84.17
N LEU A 1129 -9.78 48.46 -84.78
CA LEU A 1129 -11.22 48.70 -84.72
C LEU A 1129 -11.86 47.70 -83.75
N LEU A 1130 -12.47 48.20 -82.68
CA LEU A 1130 -13.12 47.35 -81.70
C LEU A 1130 -14.37 46.67 -82.29
N VAL A 1131 -14.70 45.49 -81.75
CA VAL A 1131 -15.56 44.51 -82.43
C VAL A 1131 -16.97 45.05 -82.70
N GLY A 1132 -17.22 45.37 -83.97
CA GLY A 1132 -18.50 45.88 -84.46
C GLY A 1132 -18.47 47.34 -84.90
N PHE A 1133 -17.37 48.07 -84.64
CA PHE A 1133 -17.17 49.40 -85.21
C PHE A 1133 -16.83 49.33 -86.70
N ASN A 1134 -17.44 50.21 -87.49
CA ASN A 1134 -17.18 50.36 -88.92
C ASN A 1134 -17.22 51.87 -89.24
N PRO A 1135 -16.05 52.55 -89.26
CA PRO A 1135 -15.98 53.97 -89.55
C PRO A 1135 -16.58 54.33 -90.91
N LEU A 1136 -17.09 55.56 -91.04
CA LEU A 1136 -17.45 56.15 -92.32
C LEU A 1136 -16.29 56.97 -92.88
N MET A 1137 -16.25 57.17 -94.20
CA MET A 1137 -15.24 58.01 -94.86
C MET A 1137 -15.24 59.47 -94.36
N THR A 1138 -16.34 59.93 -93.75
CA THR A 1138 -16.49 61.26 -93.14
C THR A 1138 -15.93 61.39 -91.73
N ASP A 1139 -15.57 60.28 -91.10
CA ASP A 1139 -15.29 60.25 -89.67
C ASP A 1139 -13.80 60.55 -89.42
N THR A 1140 -13.53 61.26 -88.33
CA THR A 1140 -12.20 61.80 -88.01
C THR A 1140 -11.86 61.62 -86.54
N PHE A 1141 -10.68 61.10 -86.26
CA PHE A 1141 -10.23 60.75 -84.91
C PHE A 1141 -8.91 61.46 -84.66
N ALA A 1142 -8.86 62.32 -83.63
CA ALA A 1142 -7.62 62.97 -83.20
C ALA A 1142 -6.97 62.06 -82.16
N ILE A 1143 -6.00 61.26 -82.58
CA ILE A 1143 -5.47 60.11 -81.83
C ILE A 1143 -4.24 60.46 -80.99
N ALA A 1144 -3.58 61.57 -81.34
CA ALA A 1144 -2.59 62.21 -80.49
C ALA A 1144 -2.78 63.73 -80.58
N THR A 1145 -2.56 64.43 -79.47
CA THR A 1145 -2.54 65.90 -79.40
C THR A 1145 -1.34 66.38 -78.60
N ALA A 1146 -0.81 67.55 -78.96
CA ALA A 1146 0.24 68.23 -78.21
C ALA A 1146 -0.05 69.74 -78.11
N THR A 1147 0.34 70.36 -77.00
CA THR A 1147 0.11 71.78 -76.70
C THR A 1147 1.15 72.69 -77.36
N ASP A 1148 2.43 72.40 -77.16
CA ASP A 1148 3.54 73.27 -77.58
C ASP A 1148 4.08 72.89 -78.98
N GLY A 1149 3.86 71.64 -79.43
CA GLY A 1149 4.03 71.27 -80.84
C GLY A 1149 4.01 69.77 -81.10
N ILE A 1150 3.76 69.37 -82.36
CA ILE A 1150 4.12 68.05 -82.88
C ILE A 1150 5.25 68.21 -83.90
N MET A 1151 6.31 67.41 -83.74
CA MET A 1151 7.42 67.29 -84.69
C MET A 1151 7.60 65.85 -85.17
N GLY A 1152 8.03 65.66 -86.41
CA GLY A 1152 8.21 64.33 -87.02
C GLY A 1152 6.94 63.74 -87.63
N GLU A 1153 7.03 62.48 -88.03
CA GLU A 1153 5.93 61.64 -88.54
C GLU A 1153 6.20 60.17 -88.12
N PHE A 1154 5.18 59.32 -88.07
CA PHE A 1154 5.40 57.91 -87.73
C PHE A 1154 6.07 57.19 -88.92
N ALA A 1155 7.16 56.45 -88.69
CA ALA A 1155 8.00 55.91 -89.76
C ALA A 1155 7.30 54.87 -90.66
N ASN A 1156 6.11 54.38 -90.28
CA ASN A 1156 5.28 53.51 -91.10
C ASN A 1156 4.22 54.24 -91.96
N VAL A 1157 3.97 55.54 -91.76
CA VAL A 1157 3.02 56.33 -92.56
C VAL A 1157 3.39 57.82 -92.59
N ALA A 1158 3.73 58.33 -93.77
CA ALA A 1158 4.03 59.76 -93.97
C ALA A 1158 2.75 60.62 -94.05
N ASP A 1159 2.88 61.94 -93.93
CA ASP A 1159 1.74 62.88 -94.00
C ASP A 1159 0.87 62.71 -95.26
N GLY A 1160 -0.45 62.60 -95.06
CA GLY A 1160 -1.42 62.30 -96.12
C GLY A 1160 -1.41 60.84 -96.62
N GLY A 1161 -0.60 59.97 -96.02
CA GLY A 1161 -0.50 58.55 -96.34
C GLY A 1161 -1.66 57.71 -95.79
N MET A 1162 -1.92 56.57 -96.42
CA MET A 1162 -2.94 55.60 -95.96
C MET A 1162 -2.28 54.52 -95.08
N LEU A 1163 -2.65 54.48 -93.80
CA LEU A 1163 -2.30 53.40 -92.86
C LEU A 1163 -3.39 52.33 -92.84
N LEU A 1164 -3.03 51.05 -92.93
CA LEU A 1164 -3.95 49.92 -92.78
C LEU A 1164 -4.26 49.68 -91.30
N THR A 1165 -5.52 49.35 -90.95
CA THR A 1165 -5.86 48.90 -89.59
C THR A 1165 -5.21 47.54 -89.29
N THR A 1166 -4.86 47.28 -88.04
CA THR A 1166 -4.06 46.10 -87.65
C THR A 1166 -4.79 44.78 -87.92
N GLY A 1167 -6.12 44.75 -87.75
CA GLY A 1167 -6.98 43.63 -88.12
C GLY A 1167 -7.30 43.52 -89.63
N GLY A 1168 -7.00 44.57 -90.41
CA GLY A 1168 -7.16 44.60 -91.87
C GLY A 1168 -8.55 44.98 -92.39
N GLU A 1169 -9.43 45.49 -91.53
CA GLU A 1169 -10.79 45.97 -91.83
C GLU A 1169 -10.81 47.09 -92.87
N GLY A 1170 -9.77 47.92 -92.91
CA GLY A 1170 -9.64 49.02 -93.85
C GLY A 1170 -8.36 49.83 -93.66
N SER A 1171 -8.39 51.08 -94.09
CA SER A 1171 -7.28 52.01 -93.96
C SER A 1171 -7.74 53.45 -93.75
N PHE A 1172 -6.97 54.22 -92.98
CA PHE A 1172 -7.18 55.65 -92.72
C PHE A 1172 -6.11 56.49 -93.39
N MET A 1173 -6.49 57.67 -93.88
CA MET A 1173 -5.53 58.73 -94.19
C MET A 1173 -5.07 59.37 -92.89
N VAL A 1174 -3.77 59.28 -92.60
CA VAL A 1174 -3.13 59.94 -91.46
C VAL A 1174 -2.71 61.35 -91.86
N SER A 1175 -2.85 62.31 -90.97
CA SER A 1175 -2.41 63.70 -91.21
C SER A 1175 -1.81 64.32 -89.95
N TYR A 1176 -0.66 64.96 -90.12
CA TYR A 1176 0.10 65.57 -89.04
C TYR A 1176 -0.10 67.09 -89.06
N THR A 1177 -0.78 67.61 -88.03
CA THR A 1177 -0.90 69.05 -87.81
C THR A 1177 0.08 69.49 -86.72
N SER A 1178 0.27 70.80 -86.55
CA SER A 1178 1.17 71.34 -85.50
C SER A 1178 0.74 71.02 -84.07
N SER A 1179 -0.45 70.47 -83.84
CA SER A 1179 -1.01 70.18 -82.51
C SER A 1179 -1.79 68.86 -82.42
N SER A 1180 -1.93 68.10 -83.51
CA SER A 1180 -2.60 66.79 -83.50
C SER A 1180 -2.25 65.88 -84.67
N VAL A 1181 -2.25 64.56 -84.40
CA VAL A 1181 -2.28 63.50 -85.41
C VAL A 1181 -3.73 63.08 -85.62
N VAL A 1182 -4.20 63.11 -86.87
CA VAL A 1182 -5.61 62.86 -87.21
C VAL A 1182 -5.76 61.72 -88.20
N LEU A 1183 -6.58 60.73 -87.84
CA LEU A 1183 -7.09 59.71 -88.77
C LEU A 1183 -8.34 60.25 -89.48
N SER A 1184 -8.45 60.02 -90.79
CA SER A 1184 -9.57 60.49 -91.62
C SER A 1184 -9.77 59.64 -92.88
N ASN A 1185 -10.80 59.93 -93.69
CA ASN A 1185 -11.01 59.31 -95.01
C ASN A 1185 -10.99 57.78 -95.01
N PHE A 1186 -11.65 57.13 -94.03
CA PHE A 1186 -11.64 55.67 -93.92
C PHE A 1186 -12.05 54.96 -95.22
N SER A 1187 -11.22 54.03 -95.66
CA SER A 1187 -11.41 53.20 -96.84
C SER A 1187 -11.47 51.72 -96.41
N PRO A 1188 -12.67 51.11 -96.34
CA PRO A 1188 -12.81 49.73 -95.92
C PRO A 1188 -12.17 48.76 -96.92
N SER A 1189 -11.53 47.71 -96.41
CA SER A 1189 -11.02 46.61 -97.20
C SER A 1189 -12.14 45.94 -97.96
N ALA A 1190 -11.92 45.64 -99.24
CA ALA A 1190 -12.95 45.07 -100.10
C ALA A 1190 -13.35 43.67 -99.63
N VAL A 1191 -14.53 43.57 -98.99
CA VAL A 1191 -15.14 42.30 -98.59
C VAL A 1191 -15.24 41.38 -99.81
N PRO A 1192 -14.65 40.17 -99.79
CA PRO A 1192 -14.82 39.22 -100.88
C PRO A 1192 -16.28 38.78 -100.96
N GLU A 1193 -16.98 39.13 -102.06
CA GLU A 1193 -18.31 38.58 -102.30
C GLU A 1193 -18.25 37.04 -102.35
N PRO A 1194 -19.25 36.33 -101.80
CA PRO A 1194 -19.26 34.87 -101.76
C PRO A 1194 -19.45 34.28 -103.17
N SER A 1195 -18.35 34.03 -103.88
CA SER A 1195 -18.36 33.37 -105.18
C SER A 1195 -18.89 31.94 -105.04
N ALA A 1196 -20.16 31.74 -105.39
CA ALA A 1196 -20.92 30.53 -105.08
C ALA A 1196 -20.48 29.29 -105.90
N ALA A 1197 -19.43 28.62 -105.45
CA ALA A 1197 -18.92 27.37 -106.04
C ALA A 1197 -18.39 26.36 -104.98
N LEU A 1198 -19.31 25.62 -104.36
CA LEU A 1198 -19.09 24.33 -103.67
C LEU A 1198 -17.92 24.25 -102.65
N CYS A 1199 -18.19 24.59 -101.39
CA CYS A 1199 -17.32 24.23 -100.27
C CYS A 1199 -17.39 22.72 -99.95
N LEU A 1200 -16.54 21.88 -100.57
CA LEU A 1200 -16.36 20.48 -100.14
C LEU A 1200 -15.06 19.83 -100.66
N VAL A 1201 -14.42 19.05 -99.77
CA VAL A 1201 -13.27 18.13 -99.99
C VAL A 1201 -11.90 18.76 -100.26
N GLY A 1202 -10.88 18.36 -99.49
CA GLY A 1202 -9.50 18.31 -100.02
C GLY A 1202 -8.34 18.43 -99.02
N LEU A 1203 -7.77 17.29 -98.62
CA LEU A 1203 -6.37 17.18 -98.15
C LEU A 1203 -5.42 17.83 -99.20
N GLY A 1204 -4.36 18.59 -98.90
CA GLY A 1204 -3.69 18.91 -97.63
C GLY A 1204 -2.28 18.29 -97.57
N LEU A 1205 -1.21 19.10 -97.40
CA LEU A 1205 0.13 18.64 -96.94
C LEU A 1205 1.10 19.80 -96.59
N GLY A 1206 1.55 19.88 -95.32
CA GLY A 1206 2.81 20.53 -94.88
C GLY A 1206 2.91 22.07 -94.85
N VAL A 1207 3.82 22.69 -94.07
CA VAL A 1207 4.73 22.23 -92.99
C VAL A 1207 5.11 23.45 -92.10
N VAL A 1208 5.39 23.23 -90.80
CA VAL A 1208 6.09 24.13 -89.83
C VAL A 1208 5.33 25.29 -89.11
N VAL A 1209 5.14 25.09 -87.79
CA VAL A 1209 5.26 26.01 -86.62
C VAL A 1209 4.44 27.32 -86.51
N ARG A 1210 3.55 27.38 -85.49
CA ARG A 1210 3.73 28.28 -84.31
C ARG A 1210 3.06 27.74 -83.03
N ARG A 1211 3.11 28.51 -81.93
CA ARG A 1211 3.04 28.05 -80.52
C ARG A 1211 1.61 27.94 -79.93
N ARG A 1212 1.52 27.30 -78.76
CA ARG A 1212 0.33 27.19 -77.88
C ARG A 1212 -0.04 28.55 -77.26
N ARG A 1213 -1.32 28.77 -76.91
CA ARG A 1213 -1.73 29.70 -75.85
C ARG A 1213 -1.73 28.99 -74.48
N LYS A 1214 -0.86 29.49 -73.60
CA LYS A 1214 -0.79 29.40 -72.13
C LYS A 1214 0.28 30.44 -71.73
N ALA A 1215 0.23 31.06 -70.55
CA ALA A 1215 -0.92 31.12 -69.65
C ALA A 1215 -1.97 32.13 -70.14
#